data_AF-A0A1T5G7D5-F1
#
_entry.id   AF-A0A1T5G7D5-F1
#
_cell.length_a   1.000
_cell.length_b   1.000
_cell.length_c   1.000
_cell.angle_alpha   90.00
_cell.angle_beta   90.00
_cell.angle_gamma   90.00
#
_symmetry.space_group_name_H-M   'P 1'
#
loop_
_entity.id
_entity.type
_entity.pdbx_description
1 polymer ?
#
loop_
_entity_poly.entity_id
_entity_poly.type
_entity_poly.pdbx_seq_one_letter_code
_entity_poly.pdbx_strand_id
1 'polypeptide(L)'
;MPQEDILQVKRDKLKTLQSEGRDPFQIVKYDVTHHSQEIRDKFEELEGKEVRVAGRMMFKRVMGKASFCNVMDLQGKIQVYAAKDNLGDDDYQDFKKLMDVGDIIGVEGTAFRTKTGEISISATKITILSKALAPLPEKFHGLTDTDVRYRERYLDLIMNEDVKTTFIKRSKIVSAIRHFLDDQGFMEVETPMLVENAGGAAARPFITHYNALGEDRKLRISLELYLKRLIIGGMEKVYEIGRVFRNEGVDTKHNPEFTLMELYQAYTDYNGMMDLTENMFRHLAEKVCGTTKIYYGDKEAGTGVEIDLGKPFRRLTMVDAIKENTGIDFDQVTSDEEAKKIADEKKVAYEAHHKKGDIVNLFFDEFCEDKMIQPTFIMDHPIEISPLTKKKPSDPSKVERFELYINGWEMCNAYSELNDPIDQRERFAAQDALAAGGDEEAQHTDEDFLHAMEIGMPPTGGIGYGIDRLCMLLTNAPSIRDVLLFPTLKSISKSSTEGHAAAEDNTGFFTPNNQIDFSNVKIEPLFEETVDFETFSKSDFRAVKVKDCVAVPKSKKLLQFTLDDGTGKDRTILSGIHAFYEPEELIGKTLVAITNLPPRAMMGIESCGMLLSAVNNLKDSEDEELHLLMVDNHIPAGAKLY
;
A
#
# COMPACT_ATOMS: atom_id res chain seq x y z
N MET A 1 -29.45 -16.92 3.53
CA MET A 1 -28.98 -18.26 3.93
C MET A 1 -27.60 -18.09 4.53
N PRO A 2 -27.26 -18.79 5.63
CA PRO A 2 -25.89 -18.92 6.13
C PRO A 2 -24.91 -19.28 5.00
N GLN A 3 -23.67 -18.82 5.10
CA GLN A 3 -22.65 -19.04 4.06
C GLN A 3 -22.33 -20.54 3.87
N GLU A 4 -22.39 -21.33 4.94
CA GLU A 4 -22.22 -22.79 4.90
C GLU A 4 -23.32 -23.48 4.08
N ASP A 5 -24.58 -23.04 4.22
CA ASP A 5 -25.71 -23.58 3.45
C ASP A 5 -25.55 -23.27 1.95
N ILE A 6 -25.04 -22.08 1.61
CA ILE A 6 -24.78 -21.69 0.22
C ILE A 6 -23.67 -22.54 -0.39
N LEU A 7 -22.59 -22.77 0.35
CA LEU A 7 -21.47 -23.60 -0.07
C LEU A 7 -21.93 -25.05 -0.32
N GLN A 8 -22.74 -25.61 0.59
CA GLN A 8 -23.26 -26.96 0.44
C GLN A 8 -24.18 -27.08 -0.78
N VAL A 9 -25.10 -26.13 -1.00
CA VAL A 9 -25.95 -26.10 -2.19
C VAL A 9 -25.12 -26.06 -3.49
N LYS A 10 -24.06 -25.25 -3.54
CA LYS A 10 -23.17 -25.20 -4.72
C LYS A 10 -22.41 -26.50 -4.94
N ARG A 11 -21.99 -27.19 -3.87
CA ARG A 11 -21.36 -28.52 -3.94
C ARG A 11 -22.32 -29.59 -4.41
N ASP A 12 -23.58 -29.56 -3.96
CA ASP A 12 -24.58 -30.52 -4.40
C ASP A 12 -24.89 -30.37 -5.89
N LYS A 13 -24.98 -29.13 -6.39
CA LYS A 13 -25.11 -28.86 -7.84
C LYS A 13 -23.92 -29.39 -8.64
N LEU A 14 -22.69 -29.22 -8.15
CA LEU A 14 -21.50 -29.79 -8.78
C LEU A 14 -21.59 -31.33 -8.82
N LYS A 15 -22.01 -31.95 -7.70
CA LYS A 15 -22.16 -33.40 -7.62
C LYS A 15 -23.20 -33.93 -8.61
N THR A 16 -24.31 -33.22 -8.80
CA THR A 16 -25.30 -33.54 -9.85
C THR A 16 -24.65 -33.52 -11.24
N LEU A 17 -23.95 -32.43 -11.59
CA LEU A 17 -23.25 -32.31 -12.88
C LEU A 17 -22.27 -33.47 -13.11
N GLN A 18 -21.49 -33.82 -12.08
CA GLN A 18 -20.53 -34.93 -12.15
C GLN A 18 -21.22 -36.29 -12.31
N SER A 19 -22.30 -36.54 -11.57
CA SER A 19 -23.04 -37.81 -11.64
C SER A 19 -23.70 -38.06 -13.00
N GLU A 20 -23.97 -36.99 -13.75
CA GLU A 20 -24.55 -37.03 -15.08
C GLU A 20 -23.48 -37.04 -16.19
N GLY A 21 -22.19 -37.14 -15.84
CA GLY A 21 -21.09 -37.12 -16.80
C GLY A 21 -20.80 -35.75 -17.41
N ARG A 22 -21.26 -34.67 -16.76
CA ARG A 22 -21.15 -33.28 -17.20
C ARG A 22 -20.21 -32.47 -16.29
N ASP A 23 -19.12 -33.09 -15.84
CA ASP A 23 -18.16 -32.46 -14.93
C ASP A 23 -17.50 -31.24 -15.60
N PRO A 24 -17.77 -30.00 -15.14
CA PRO A 24 -17.18 -28.81 -15.74
C PRO A 24 -15.65 -28.80 -15.65
N PHE A 25 -15.05 -29.47 -14.65
CA PHE A 25 -13.60 -29.51 -14.45
C PHE A 25 -12.87 -30.51 -15.35
N GLN A 26 -13.59 -31.32 -16.14
CA GLN A 26 -12.99 -32.14 -17.21
C GLN A 26 -12.81 -31.36 -18.52
N ILE A 27 -13.44 -30.18 -18.63
CA ILE A 27 -13.31 -29.31 -19.80
C ILE A 27 -11.98 -28.58 -19.73
N VAL A 28 -11.03 -28.99 -20.57
CA VAL A 28 -9.68 -28.41 -20.61
C VAL A 28 -9.53 -27.27 -21.64
N LYS A 29 -10.52 -27.10 -22.53
CA LYS A 29 -10.48 -26.10 -23.62
C LYS A 29 -11.86 -25.58 -23.96
N TYR A 30 -11.95 -24.29 -24.28
CA TYR A 30 -13.12 -23.66 -24.89
C TYR A 30 -12.67 -22.67 -25.98
N ASP A 31 -13.26 -22.74 -27.17
CA ASP A 31 -12.88 -21.90 -28.31
C ASP A 31 -13.60 -20.54 -28.25
N VAL A 32 -12.96 -19.57 -27.60
CA VAL A 32 -13.39 -18.16 -27.59
C VAL A 32 -13.06 -17.52 -28.95
N THR A 33 -14.02 -16.78 -29.50
CA THR A 33 -13.86 -16.08 -30.80
C THR A 33 -13.73 -14.57 -30.64
N HIS A 34 -14.33 -14.01 -29.59
CA HIS A 34 -14.39 -12.57 -29.36
C HIS A 34 -14.42 -12.29 -27.85
N HIS A 35 -13.99 -11.10 -27.47
CA HIS A 35 -14.24 -10.54 -26.15
C HIS A 35 -15.51 -9.68 -26.10
N SER A 36 -15.99 -9.45 -24.88
CA SER A 36 -17.22 -8.71 -24.60
C SER A 36 -17.22 -7.29 -25.19
N GLN A 37 -16.10 -6.57 -25.06
CA GLN A 37 -15.97 -5.20 -25.57
C GLN A 37 -15.78 -5.18 -27.09
N GLU A 38 -15.04 -6.12 -27.68
CA GLU A 38 -14.95 -6.28 -29.13
C GLU A 38 -16.31 -6.43 -29.81
N ILE A 39 -17.23 -7.22 -29.23
CA ILE A 39 -18.60 -7.37 -29.76
C ILE A 39 -19.36 -6.06 -29.72
N ARG A 40 -19.15 -5.25 -28.67
CA ARG A 40 -19.82 -3.95 -28.51
C ARG A 40 -19.28 -2.92 -29.49
N ASP A 41 -17.96 -2.81 -29.60
CA ASP A 41 -17.28 -1.83 -30.43
C ASP A 41 -17.50 -2.11 -31.92
N LYS A 42 -17.57 -3.39 -32.31
CA LYS A 42 -17.78 -3.84 -33.69
C LYS A 42 -19.18 -4.38 -33.95
N PHE A 43 -20.17 -3.92 -33.18
CA PHE A 43 -21.52 -4.48 -33.24
C PHE A 43 -22.15 -4.38 -34.63
N GLU A 44 -21.94 -3.29 -35.36
CA GLU A 44 -22.51 -3.10 -36.71
C GLU A 44 -22.03 -4.19 -37.70
N GLU A 45 -20.82 -4.72 -37.52
CA GLU A 45 -20.28 -5.81 -38.33
C GLU A 45 -20.72 -7.20 -37.84
N LEU A 46 -20.98 -7.30 -36.53
CA LEU A 46 -21.26 -8.56 -35.84
C LEU A 46 -22.75 -8.83 -35.62
N GLU A 47 -23.63 -7.85 -35.86
CA GLU A 47 -25.08 -8.04 -35.71
C GLU A 47 -25.58 -9.19 -36.60
N GLY A 48 -26.26 -10.16 -35.98
CA GLY A 48 -26.72 -11.37 -36.66
C GLY A 48 -25.62 -12.42 -36.91
N LYS A 49 -24.37 -12.19 -36.49
CA LYS A 49 -23.26 -13.15 -36.60
C LYS A 49 -23.15 -14.02 -35.34
N GLU A 50 -22.63 -15.23 -35.55
CA GLU A 50 -22.30 -16.13 -34.44
C GLU A 50 -21.04 -15.66 -33.72
N VAL A 51 -21.12 -15.68 -32.39
CA VAL A 51 -20.03 -15.35 -31.47
C VAL A 51 -19.96 -16.39 -30.37
N ARG A 52 -18.73 -16.67 -29.93
CA ARG A 52 -18.42 -17.49 -28.75
C ARG A 52 -17.59 -16.68 -27.78
N VAL A 53 -18.12 -16.48 -26.57
CA VAL A 53 -17.46 -15.76 -25.48
C VAL A 53 -17.33 -16.67 -24.27
N ALA A 54 -16.36 -16.40 -23.40
CA ALA A 54 -16.27 -17.05 -22.10
C ALA A 54 -15.92 -16.04 -21.01
N GLY A 55 -16.47 -16.24 -19.82
CA GLY A 55 -16.20 -15.35 -18.69
C GLY A 55 -17.01 -15.73 -17.46
N ARG A 56 -16.89 -14.90 -16.42
CA ARG A 56 -17.58 -15.09 -15.15
C ARG A 56 -19.01 -14.58 -15.22
N MET A 57 -19.97 -15.37 -14.78
CA MET A 57 -21.35 -14.94 -14.61
C MET A 57 -21.44 -13.97 -13.41
N MET A 58 -21.62 -12.68 -13.70
CA MET A 58 -21.68 -11.61 -12.67
C MET A 58 -23.10 -11.22 -12.28
N PHE A 59 -24.10 -11.73 -13.00
CA PHE A 59 -25.51 -11.47 -12.75
C PHE A 59 -26.34 -12.54 -13.41
N LYS A 60 -27.48 -12.88 -12.80
CA LYS A 60 -28.48 -13.80 -13.38
C LYS A 60 -29.88 -13.40 -12.90
N ARG A 61 -30.80 -13.28 -13.85
CA ARG A 61 -32.22 -12.99 -13.62
C ARG A 61 -33.08 -13.95 -14.41
N VAL A 62 -33.93 -14.68 -13.70
CA VAL A 62 -34.82 -15.70 -14.28
C VAL A 62 -36.22 -15.13 -14.46
N MET A 63 -36.80 -15.23 -15.67
CA MET A 63 -38.12 -14.64 -16.01
C MET A 63 -38.99 -15.60 -16.83
N GLY A 64 -39.52 -16.64 -16.18
CA GLY A 64 -40.36 -17.63 -16.87
C GLY A 64 -39.58 -18.42 -17.92
N LYS A 65 -39.92 -18.24 -19.21
CA LYS A 65 -39.30 -18.92 -20.38
C LYS A 65 -38.10 -18.18 -20.97
N ALA A 66 -37.79 -16.98 -20.48
CA ALA A 66 -36.60 -16.23 -20.84
C ALA A 66 -35.85 -15.79 -19.58
N SER A 67 -34.54 -15.65 -19.69
CA SER A 67 -33.66 -15.23 -18.61
C SER A 67 -32.54 -14.36 -19.17
N PHE A 68 -31.94 -13.57 -18.30
CA PHE A 68 -30.77 -12.75 -18.64
C PHE A 68 -29.65 -13.05 -17.66
N CYS A 69 -28.42 -13.12 -18.15
CA CYS A 69 -27.23 -13.07 -17.32
C CYS A 69 -26.19 -12.13 -17.93
N ASN A 70 -25.21 -11.69 -17.13
CA ASN A 70 -24.08 -10.95 -17.64
C ASN A 70 -22.82 -11.79 -17.47
N VAL A 71 -22.02 -11.87 -18.53
CA VAL A 71 -20.72 -12.52 -18.54
C VAL A 71 -19.64 -11.44 -18.54
N MET A 72 -18.72 -11.51 -17.60
CA MET A 72 -17.56 -10.62 -17.50
C MET A 72 -16.28 -11.36 -17.92
N ASP A 73 -15.54 -10.78 -18.84
CA ASP A 73 -14.24 -11.29 -19.30
C ASP A 73 -13.10 -10.28 -19.01
N LEU A 74 -12.00 -10.38 -19.74
CA LEU A 74 -10.86 -9.47 -19.58
C LEU A 74 -11.23 -8.02 -19.92
N GLN A 75 -11.99 -7.79 -20.99
CA GLN A 75 -12.22 -6.47 -21.55
C GLN A 75 -13.47 -5.78 -20.99
N GLY A 76 -14.41 -6.54 -20.44
CA GLY A 76 -15.63 -5.94 -19.89
C GLY A 76 -16.73 -6.95 -19.61
N LYS A 77 -17.98 -6.52 -19.83
CA LYS A 77 -19.18 -7.31 -19.59
C LYS A 77 -20.08 -7.32 -20.83
N ILE A 78 -20.74 -8.44 -21.09
CA ILE A 78 -21.77 -8.55 -22.12
C ILE A 78 -23.02 -9.24 -21.56
N GLN A 79 -24.19 -8.76 -21.96
CA GLN A 79 -25.46 -9.38 -21.60
C GLN A 79 -25.71 -10.61 -22.48
N VAL A 80 -26.26 -11.65 -21.86
CA VAL A 80 -26.63 -12.89 -22.51
C VAL A 80 -28.13 -13.10 -22.31
N TYR A 81 -28.83 -13.29 -23.42
CA TYR A 81 -30.24 -13.65 -23.45
C TYR A 81 -30.36 -15.17 -23.58
N ALA A 82 -30.86 -15.81 -22.52
CA ALA A 82 -31.07 -17.25 -22.45
C ALA A 82 -32.58 -17.54 -22.52
N ALA A 83 -33.04 -18.11 -23.63
CA ALA A 83 -34.45 -18.43 -23.82
C ALA A 83 -34.66 -19.93 -24.04
N LYS A 84 -35.74 -20.47 -23.47
CA LYS A 84 -36.12 -21.89 -23.66
C LYS A 84 -36.25 -22.27 -25.13
N ASP A 85 -36.79 -21.37 -25.94
CA ASP A 85 -37.02 -21.63 -27.36
C ASP A 85 -35.69 -21.74 -28.15
N ASN A 86 -34.60 -21.14 -27.66
CA ASN A 86 -33.28 -21.18 -28.29
C ASN A 86 -32.39 -22.30 -27.73
N LEU A 87 -32.46 -22.55 -26.42
CA LEU A 87 -31.61 -23.53 -25.73
C LEU A 87 -32.21 -24.93 -25.68
N GLY A 88 -33.53 -25.07 -25.79
CA GLY A 88 -34.24 -26.31 -25.45
C GLY A 88 -34.66 -26.36 -23.97
N ASP A 89 -35.50 -27.34 -23.61
CA ASP A 89 -36.05 -27.42 -22.25
C ASP A 89 -35.00 -27.80 -21.21
N ASP A 90 -34.24 -28.87 -21.45
CA ASP A 90 -33.28 -29.41 -20.48
C ASP A 90 -32.16 -28.41 -20.18
N ASP A 91 -31.50 -27.88 -21.21
CA ASP A 91 -30.42 -26.89 -21.06
C ASP A 91 -30.91 -25.59 -20.41
N TYR A 92 -32.15 -25.17 -20.67
CA TYR A 92 -32.73 -24.00 -20.01
C TYR A 92 -33.08 -24.28 -18.53
N GLN A 93 -33.53 -25.49 -18.19
CA GLN A 93 -33.71 -25.88 -16.79
C GLN A 93 -32.38 -25.94 -16.05
N ASP A 94 -31.32 -26.43 -16.69
CA ASP A 94 -29.98 -26.49 -16.12
C ASP A 94 -29.38 -25.10 -15.94
N PHE A 95 -29.54 -24.23 -16.93
CA PHE A 95 -29.22 -22.81 -16.78
C PHE A 95 -29.89 -22.23 -15.55
N LYS A 96 -31.18 -22.54 -15.29
CA LYS A 96 -31.92 -22.02 -14.14
C LYS A 96 -31.48 -22.63 -12.81
N LYS A 97 -31.28 -23.95 -12.74
CA LYS A 97 -31.10 -24.69 -11.48
C LYS A 97 -29.64 -24.92 -11.10
N LEU A 98 -28.78 -25.22 -12.07
CA LEU A 98 -27.40 -25.67 -11.83
C LEU A 98 -26.36 -24.55 -11.95
N MET A 99 -26.61 -23.54 -12.79
CA MET A 99 -25.69 -22.40 -12.96
C MET A 99 -25.95 -21.28 -11.93
N ASP A 100 -24.89 -20.70 -11.39
CA ASP A 100 -24.94 -19.66 -10.37
C ASP A 100 -24.04 -18.47 -10.73
N VAL A 101 -24.33 -17.32 -10.10
CA VAL A 101 -23.39 -16.19 -10.08
C VAL A 101 -22.05 -16.67 -9.50
N GLY A 102 -20.97 -16.24 -10.15
CA GLY A 102 -19.60 -16.63 -9.89
C GLY A 102 -19.08 -17.73 -10.83
N ASP A 103 -19.94 -18.55 -11.44
CA ASP A 103 -19.49 -19.61 -12.35
C ASP A 103 -18.79 -19.03 -13.58
N ILE A 104 -17.76 -19.71 -14.07
CA ILE A 104 -17.16 -19.40 -15.37
C ILE A 104 -17.94 -20.18 -16.42
N ILE A 105 -18.50 -19.49 -17.40
CA ILE A 105 -19.33 -20.06 -18.45
C ILE A 105 -18.81 -19.67 -19.84
N GLY A 106 -18.98 -20.59 -20.79
CA GLY A 106 -18.87 -20.35 -22.22
C GLY A 106 -20.27 -20.14 -22.80
N VAL A 107 -20.41 -19.18 -23.71
CA VAL A 107 -21.67 -18.83 -24.37
C VAL A 107 -21.44 -18.81 -25.87
N GLU A 108 -22.21 -19.64 -26.58
CA GLU A 108 -22.32 -19.63 -28.03
C GLU A 108 -23.69 -19.04 -28.41
N GLY A 109 -23.73 -18.16 -29.40
CA GLY A 109 -24.98 -17.55 -29.84
C GLY A 109 -24.78 -16.47 -30.88
N THR A 110 -25.85 -15.73 -31.15
CA THR A 110 -25.86 -14.66 -32.15
C THR A 110 -25.82 -13.30 -31.49
N ALA A 111 -24.93 -12.40 -31.93
CA ALA A 111 -24.93 -11.02 -31.44
C ALA A 111 -26.18 -10.27 -31.96
N PHE A 112 -26.88 -9.60 -31.06
CA PHE A 112 -28.12 -8.89 -31.39
C PHE A 112 -28.35 -7.72 -30.43
N ARG A 113 -29.33 -6.88 -30.77
CA ARG A 113 -29.78 -5.78 -29.92
C ARG A 113 -31.15 -6.10 -29.32
N THR A 114 -31.28 -5.92 -28.01
CA THR A 114 -32.58 -6.07 -27.33
C THR A 114 -33.52 -4.91 -27.68
N LYS A 115 -34.80 -5.03 -27.34
CA LYS A 115 -35.79 -3.96 -27.53
C LYS A 115 -35.45 -2.67 -26.77
N THR A 116 -34.69 -2.76 -25.69
CA THR A 116 -34.21 -1.60 -24.91
C THR A 116 -32.92 -1.00 -25.46
N GLY A 117 -32.39 -1.55 -26.56
CA GLY A 117 -31.19 -1.05 -27.23
C GLY A 117 -29.87 -1.65 -26.72
N GLU A 118 -29.91 -2.56 -25.73
CA GLU A 118 -28.70 -3.18 -25.16
C GLU A 118 -28.12 -4.23 -26.12
N ILE A 119 -26.80 -4.19 -26.34
CA ILE A 119 -26.06 -5.19 -27.13
C ILE A 119 -25.88 -6.46 -26.30
N SER A 120 -26.35 -7.57 -26.86
CA SER A 120 -26.46 -8.86 -26.16
C SER A 120 -26.13 -10.04 -27.07
N ILE A 121 -25.89 -11.21 -26.47
CA ILE A 121 -25.77 -12.49 -27.18
C ILE A 121 -27.04 -13.29 -26.97
N SER A 122 -27.73 -13.65 -28.04
CA SER A 122 -28.85 -14.59 -28.01
C SER A 122 -28.29 -16.01 -27.96
N ALA A 123 -28.23 -16.59 -26.77
CA ALA A 123 -27.54 -17.86 -26.54
C ALA A 123 -28.27 -19.03 -27.20
N THR A 124 -27.52 -19.80 -27.97
CA THR A 124 -27.91 -21.11 -28.51
C THR A 124 -27.29 -22.24 -27.71
N LYS A 125 -26.22 -21.97 -26.95
CA LYS A 125 -25.61 -22.92 -26.01
C LYS A 125 -24.90 -22.18 -24.87
N ILE A 126 -25.04 -22.70 -23.65
CA ILE A 126 -24.29 -22.22 -22.47
C ILE A 126 -23.62 -23.42 -21.80
N THR A 127 -22.32 -23.34 -21.58
CA THR A 127 -21.52 -24.43 -20.99
C THR A 127 -20.86 -23.93 -19.71
N ILE A 128 -20.99 -24.66 -18.60
CA ILE A 128 -20.24 -24.38 -17.37
C ILE A 128 -18.79 -24.86 -17.59
N LEU A 129 -17.83 -23.95 -17.54
CA LEU A 129 -16.40 -24.24 -17.70
C LEU A 129 -15.72 -24.43 -16.35
N SER A 130 -16.22 -23.76 -15.30
CA SER A 130 -15.76 -23.96 -13.93
C SER A 130 -16.84 -23.54 -12.95
N LYS A 131 -17.20 -24.44 -12.03
CA LYS A 131 -18.20 -24.16 -10.99
C LYS A 131 -17.58 -23.32 -9.88
N ALA A 132 -18.17 -22.17 -9.55
CA ALA A 132 -17.83 -21.42 -8.36
C ALA A 132 -18.54 -22.03 -7.14
N LEU A 133 -17.74 -22.57 -6.21
CA LEU A 133 -18.22 -23.16 -4.96
C LEU A 133 -18.38 -22.13 -3.85
N ALA A 134 -17.52 -21.11 -3.81
CA ALA A 134 -17.71 -19.95 -2.96
C ALA A 134 -18.72 -18.97 -3.59
N PRO A 135 -19.55 -18.29 -2.79
CA PRO A 135 -20.30 -17.13 -3.27
C PRO A 135 -19.37 -15.94 -3.51
N LEU A 136 -19.71 -15.09 -4.49
CA LEU A 136 -19.08 -13.77 -4.59
C LEU A 136 -19.65 -12.84 -3.50
N PRO A 137 -18.87 -11.84 -3.03
CA PRO A 137 -19.38 -10.77 -2.17
C PRO A 137 -20.58 -10.04 -2.80
N GLU A 138 -21.38 -9.38 -1.97
CA GLU A 138 -22.56 -8.65 -2.45
C GLU A 138 -22.18 -7.55 -3.44
N LYS A 139 -22.95 -7.44 -4.53
CA LYS A 139 -22.59 -6.66 -5.71
C LYS A 139 -22.84 -5.15 -5.60
N PHE A 140 -23.77 -4.72 -4.75
CA PHE A 140 -24.30 -3.36 -4.79
C PHE A 140 -23.29 -2.28 -4.36
N HIS A 141 -22.33 -2.62 -3.52
CA HIS A 141 -21.34 -1.67 -2.99
C HIS A 141 -19.89 -1.96 -3.42
N GLY A 142 -19.67 -3.02 -4.24
CA GLY A 142 -18.34 -3.52 -4.51
C GLY A 142 -17.69 -4.15 -3.28
N LEU A 143 -16.42 -4.54 -3.39
CA LEU A 143 -15.62 -4.95 -2.24
C LEU A 143 -14.92 -3.70 -1.70
N THR A 144 -15.36 -3.19 -0.56
CA THR A 144 -14.87 -1.92 0.02
C THR A 144 -13.84 -2.11 1.12
N ASP A 145 -13.90 -3.21 1.87
CA ASP A 145 -12.95 -3.52 2.95
C ASP A 145 -11.53 -3.64 2.39
N THR A 146 -10.66 -2.70 2.75
CA THR A 146 -9.30 -2.61 2.21
C THR A 146 -8.42 -3.80 2.58
N ASP A 147 -8.58 -4.39 3.78
CA ASP A 147 -7.76 -5.54 4.19
C ASP A 147 -8.16 -6.79 3.39
N VAL A 148 -9.47 -7.04 3.21
CA VAL A 148 -9.98 -8.12 2.35
C VAL A 148 -9.54 -7.91 0.89
N ARG A 149 -9.58 -6.67 0.36
CA ARG A 149 -9.12 -6.37 -1.00
C ARG A 149 -7.64 -6.75 -1.21
N TYR A 150 -6.79 -6.43 -0.25
CA TYR A 150 -5.36 -6.73 -0.35
C TYR A 150 -5.04 -8.22 -0.12
N ARG A 151 -5.76 -8.91 0.78
CA ARG A 151 -5.58 -10.35 1.04
C ARG A 151 -6.16 -11.23 -0.05
N GLU A 152 -7.36 -10.89 -0.51
CA GLU A 152 -8.11 -11.64 -1.51
C GLU A 152 -8.13 -10.87 -2.84
N ARG A 153 -6.94 -10.51 -3.36
CA ARG A 153 -6.80 -9.72 -4.60
C ARG A 153 -7.62 -10.29 -5.76
N TYR A 154 -7.77 -11.62 -5.82
CA TYR A 154 -8.61 -12.26 -6.83
C TYR A 154 -10.08 -11.83 -6.75
N LEU A 155 -10.65 -11.59 -5.57
CA LEU A 155 -11.99 -11.02 -5.42
C LEU A 155 -12.01 -9.54 -5.76
N ASP A 156 -11.01 -8.77 -5.33
CA ASP A 156 -10.90 -7.35 -5.65
C ASP A 156 -10.88 -7.12 -7.18
N LEU A 157 -10.10 -7.92 -7.92
CA LEU A 157 -10.06 -7.89 -9.39
C LEU A 157 -11.37 -8.31 -10.07
N ILE A 158 -12.21 -9.11 -9.40
CA ILE A 158 -13.52 -9.52 -9.90
C ILE A 158 -14.56 -8.43 -9.62
N MET A 159 -14.51 -7.82 -8.44
CA MET A 159 -15.56 -6.91 -7.95
C MET A 159 -15.32 -5.46 -8.34
N ASN A 160 -14.07 -5.04 -8.54
CA ASN A 160 -13.67 -3.65 -8.78
C ASN A 160 -12.92 -3.53 -10.12
N GLU A 161 -13.61 -3.05 -11.18
CA GLU A 161 -13.05 -2.91 -12.54
C GLU A 161 -11.84 -1.93 -12.58
N ASP A 162 -11.86 -0.89 -11.75
CA ASP A 162 -10.77 0.11 -11.69
C ASP A 162 -9.46 -0.50 -11.20
N VAL A 163 -9.50 -1.45 -10.25
CA VAL A 163 -8.32 -2.16 -9.76
C VAL A 163 -7.64 -2.93 -10.89
N LYS A 164 -8.42 -3.62 -11.72
CA LYS A 164 -7.89 -4.31 -12.92
C LYS A 164 -7.23 -3.32 -13.88
N THR A 165 -7.85 -2.16 -14.08
CA THR A 165 -7.32 -1.08 -14.93
C THR A 165 -5.99 -0.56 -14.41
N THR A 166 -5.82 -0.38 -13.09
CA THR A 166 -4.55 0.01 -12.45
C THR A 166 -3.43 -0.97 -12.78
N PHE A 167 -3.66 -2.28 -12.67
CA PHE A 167 -2.62 -3.28 -12.98
C PHE A 167 -2.32 -3.40 -14.48
N ILE A 168 -3.30 -3.20 -15.35
CA ILE A 168 -3.07 -3.08 -16.80
C ILE A 168 -2.19 -1.85 -17.09
N LYS A 169 -2.48 -0.70 -16.46
CA LYS A 169 -1.67 0.50 -16.59
C LYS A 169 -0.26 0.29 -16.07
N ARG A 170 -0.07 -0.34 -14.90
CA ARG A 170 1.25 -0.73 -14.38
C ARG A 170 2.06 -1.52 -15.42
N SER A 171 1.46 -2.56 -16.01
CA SER A 171 2.13 -3.35 -17.06
C SER A 171 2.51 -2.50 -18.27
N LYS A 172 1.63 -1.59 -18.71
CA LYS A 172 1.90 -0.64 -19.81
C LYS A 172 3.01 0.36 -19.46
N ILE A 173 3.06 0.87 -18.24
CA ILE A 173 4.11 1.77 -17.75
C ILE A 173 5.46 1.07 -17.88
N VAL A 174 5.61 -0.12 -17.30
CA VAL A 174 6.87 -0.89 -17.35
C VAL A 174 7.27 -1.21 -18.80
N SER A 175 6.32 -1.62 -19.64
CA SER A 175 6.59 -1.86 -21.06
C SER A 175 7.01 -0.58 -21.80
N ALA A 176 6.39 0.57 -21.52
CA ALA A 176 6.74 1.84 -22.13
C ALA A 176 8.13 2.34 -21.70
N ILE A 177 8.52 2.11 -20.45
CA ILE A 177 9.87 2.38 -19.95
C ILE A 177 10.91 1.59 -20.76
N ARG A 178 10.71 0.27 -20.91
CA ARG A 178 11.63 -0.57 -21.69
C ARG A 178 11.81 -0.05 -23.11
N HIS A 179 10.72 0.15 -23.84
CA HIS A 179 10.79 0.68 -25.20
C HIS A 179 11.48 2.06 -25.26
N PHE A 180 11.22 2.96 -24.31
CA PHE A 180 11.86 4.27 -24.24
C PHE A 180 13.38 4.20 -24.04
N LEU A 181 13.86 3.23 -23.26
CA LEU A 181 15.28 3.00 -23.01
C LEU A 181 15.94 2.25 -24.17
N ASP A 182 15.27 1.25 -24.75
CA ASP A 182 15.70 0.52 -25.95
C ASP A 182 15.94 1.49 -27.12
N ASP A 183 15.00 2.42 -27.35
CA ASP A 183 15.11 3.45 -28.39
C ASP A 183 16.30 4.40 -28.18
N GLN A 184 16.82 4.49 -26.95
CA GLN A 184 18.00 5.28 -26.59
C GLN A 184 19.30 4.47 -26.49
N GLY A 185 19.23 3.18 -26.85
CA GLY A 185 20.38 2.27 -26.89
C GLY A 185 20.83 1.76 -25.54
N PHE A 186 19.97 1.78 -24.51
CA PHE A 186 20.26 1.09 -23.26
C PHE A 186 20.06 -0.42 -23.42
N MET A 187 20.89 -1.20 -22.74
CA MET A 187 20.80 -2.66 -22.73
C MET A 187 20.18 -3.14 -21.40
N GLU A 188 19.05 -3.86 -21.48
CA GLU A 188 18.49 -4.55 -20.31
C GLU A 188 19.41 -5.71 -19.91
N VAL A 189 19.72 -5.80 -18.62
CA VAL A 189 20.56 -6.85 -18.03
C VAL A 189 19.92 -7.40 -16.76
N GLU A 190 20.44 -8.53 -16.27
CA GLU A 190 20.04 -9.11 -14.99
C GLU A 190 21.28 -9.32 -14.11
N THR A 191 21.24 -8.78 -12.89
CA THR A 191 22.31 -8.90 -11.89
C THR A 191 21.86 -9.78 -10.70
N PRO A 192 22.79 -10.29 -9.87
CA PRO A 192 22.44 -11.20 -8.78
C PRO A 192 21.47 -10.59 -7.75
N MET A 193 20.44 -11.36 -7.38
CA MET A 193 19.53 -11.01 -6.26
C MET A 193 20.04 -11.49 -4.91
N LEU A 194 20.80 -12.60 -4.90
CA LEU A 194 21.50 -13.12 -3.74
C LEU A 194 22.95 -12.67 -3.79
N VAL A 195 23.36 -11.88 -2.82
CA VAL A 195 24.67 -11.21 -2.77
C VAL A 195 25.37 -11.53 -1.46
N GLU A 196 26.70 -11.44 -1.45
CA GLU A 196 27.49 -11.55 -0.23
C GLU A 196 27.42 -10.25 0.58
N ASN A 197 27.67 -9.13 -0.10
CA ASN A 197 27.52 -7.79 0.43
C ASN A 197 26.30 -7.10 -0.20
N ALA A 198 25.39 -6.62 0.63
CA ALA A 198 24.23 -5.83 0.20
C ALA A 198 24.60 -4.35 0.30
N GLY A 199 25.16 -3.80 -0.78
CA GLY A 199 25.52 -2.38 -0.90
C GLY A 199 24.75 -1.69 -2.02
N GLY A 200 25.09 -0.42 -2.29
CA GLY A 200 24.44 0.42 -3.30
C GLY A 200 23.31 1.32 -2.75
N ALA A 201 22.88 1.10 -1.50
CA ALA A 201 21.94 1.95 -0.78
C ALA A 201 22.20 1.84 0.73
N ALA A 202 21.65 2.76 1.52
CA ALA A 202 21.55 2.62 2.97
C ALA A 202 20.20 1.96 3.29
N ALA A 203 20.23 0.70 3.72
CA ALA A 203 19.04 -0.09 4.07
C ALA A 203 19.44 -1.40 4.74
N ARG A 204 18.64 -1.85 5.71
CA ARG A 204 18.84 -3.16 6.35
C ARG A 204 18.49 -4.31 5.38
N PRO A 205 19.39 -5.27 5.11
CA PRO A 205 19.11 -6.37 4.20
C PRO A 205 18.32 -7.51 4.88
N PHE A 206 17.61 -8.30 4.06
CA PHE A 206 17.19 -9.65 4.46
C PHE A 206 18.36 -10.62 4.34
N ILE A 207 18.49 -11.51 5.32
CA ILE A 207 19.55 -12.54 5.36
C ILE A 207 18.91 -13.92 5.12
N THR A 208 19.57 -14.75 4.33
CA THR A 208 19.18 -16.14 4.04
C THR A 208 20.42 -17.04 4.05
N HIS A 209 20.22 -18.35 3.96
CA HIS A 209 21.30 -19.33 4.04
C HIS A 209 21.34 -20.24 2.81
N TYR A 210 22.51 -20.36 2.19
CA TYR A 210 22.74 -21.26 1.05
C TYR A 210 23.31 -22.60 1.52
N ASN A 211 22.41 -23.55 1.79
CA ASN A 211 22.72 -24.88 2.32
C ASN A 211 23.87 -25.65 1.61
N ALA A 212 23.97 -25.55 0.27
CA ALA A 212 24.96 -26.36 -0.47
C ALA A 212 26.38 -25.80 -0.35
N LEU A 213 26.53 -24.48 -0.16
CA LEU A 213 27.82 -23.83 0.10
C LEU A 213 28.09 -23.70 1.60
N GLY A 214 27.05 -23.80 2.44
CA GLY A 214 27.16 -23.61 3.89
C GLY A 214 27.44 -22.16 4.27
N GLU A 215 26.95 -21.20 3.48
CA GLU A 215 27.25 -19.77 3.59
C GLU A 215 25.97 -18.95 3.70
N ASP A 216 26.02 -17.86 4.46
CA ASP A 216 24.94 -16.87 4.49
C ASP A 216 25.01 -15.96 3.26
N ARG A 217 23.83 -15.59 2.75
CA ARG A 217 23.65 -14.66 1.64
C ARG A 217 22.64 -13.60 2.04
N LYS A 218 22.74 -12.43 1.41
CA LYS A 218 21.81 -11.31 1.59
C LYS A 218 20.97 -11.15 0.34
N LEU A 219 19.72 -10.71 0.50
CA LEU A 219 18.95 -10.19 -0.63
C LEU A 219 19.42 -8.78 -0.94
N ARG A 220 19.56 -8.46 -2.23
CA ARG A 220 20.02 -7.14 -2.69
C ARG A 220 19.08 -6.00 -2.25
N ILE A 221 19.67 -4.88 -1.84
CA ILE A 221 18.96 -3.64 -1.45
C ILE A 221 18.95 -2.58 -2.58
N SER A 222 19.79 -2.77 -3.60
CA SER A 222 20.01 -1.93 -4.79
C SER A 222 20.60 -2.79 -5.93
N LEU A 223 20.63 -2.26 -7.15
CA LEU A 223 21.23 -2.89 -8.35
C LEU A 223 22.63 -2.32 -8.65
N GLU A 224 23.05 -1.29 -7.91
CA GLU A 224 24.04 -0.30 -8.33
C GLU A 224 25.42 -0.89 -8.57
N LEU A 225 25.96 -1.58 -7.57
CA LEU A 225 27.35 -2.00 -7.58
C LEU A 225 27.63 -3.00 -8.71
N TYR A 226 26.65 -3.80 -9.12
CA TYR A 226 26.79 -4.72 -10.25
C TYR A 226 26.65 -4.01 -11.59
N LEU A 227 25.70 -3.08 -11.73
CA LEU A 227 25.56 -2.31 -12.97
C LEU A 227 26.81 -1.45 -13.24
N LYS A 228 27.43 -0.87 -12.20
CA LYS A 228 28.73 -0.19 -12.33
C LYS A 228 29.86 -1.12 -12.80
N ARG A 229 29.89 -2.39 -12.33
CA ARG A 229 30.85 -3.38 -12.84
C ARG A 229 30.66 -3.64 -14.34
N LEU A 230 29.43 -3.59 -14.85
CA LEU A 230 29.17 -3.70 -16.30
C LEU A 230 29.66 -2.47 -17.07
N ILE A 231 29.49 -1.26 -16.51
CA ILE A 231 30.08 -0.04 -17.07
C ILE A 231 31.60 -0.16 -17.16
N ILE A 232 32.26 -0.64 -16.09
CA ILE A 232 33.70 -0.91 -16.07
C ILE A 232 34.08 -1.96 -17.13
N GLY A 233 33.22 -2.95 -17.34
CA GLY A 233 33.34 -3.95 -18.41
C GLY A 233 33.17 -3.40 -19.83
N GLY A 234 32.83 -2.11 -20.00
CA GLY A 234 32.68 -1.45 -21.29
C GLY A 234 31.25 -1.43 -21.84
N MET A 235 30.24 -1.82 -21.04
CA MET A 235 28.84 -1.74 -21.43
C MET A 235 28.33 -0.31 -21.19
N GLU A 236 28.53 0.61 -22.13
CA GLU A 236 28.32 2.05 -21.93
C GLU A 236 26.92 2.49 -21.47
N LYS A 237 25.87 1.71 -21.74
CA LYS A 237 24.49 2.00 -21.33
C LYS A 237 23.77 0.73 -20.91
N VAL A 238 23.52 0.58 -19.62
CA VAL A 238 22.84 -0.59 -19.05
C VAL A 238 21.70 -0.18 -18.14
N TYR A 239 20.67 -1.01 -18.05
CA TYR A 239 19.62 -0.87 -17.05
C TYR A 239 19.10 -2.22 -16.59
N GLU A 240 18.52 -2.27 -15.40
CA GLU A 240 17.76 -3.41 -14.92
C GLU A 240 16.46 -2.92 -14.27
N ILE A 241 15.33 -3.57 -14.59
CA ILE A 241 14.06 -3.42 -13.86
C ILE A 241 13.86 -4.68 -13.03
N GLY A 242 14.15 -4.59 -11.73
CA GLY A 242 14.25 -5.74 -10.86
C GLY A 242 13.56 -5.57 -9.51
N ARG A 243 13.39 -6.68 -8.79
CA ARG A 243 12.99 -6.65 -7.37
C ARG A 243 14.20 -6.32 -6.51
N VAL A 244 14.03 -5.42 -5.56
CA VAL A 244 14.95 -5.21 -4.43
C VAL A 244 14.21 -5.43 -3.13
N PHE A 245 14.95 -5.68 -2.05
CA PHE A 245 14.40 -6.13 -0.78
C PHE A 245 15.02 -5.32 0.35
N ARG A 246 14.19 -4.64 1.14
CA ARG A 246 14.63 -3.85 2.30
C ARG A 246 13.85 -4.29 3.53
N ASN A 247 14.56 -4.65 4.59
CA ASN A 247 14.00 -5.17 5.83
C ASN A 247 13.60 -4.02 6.74
N GLU A 248 12.59 -3.27 6.29
CA GLU A 248 12.10 -2.02 6.86
C GLU A 248 10.59 -2.10 7.17
N GLY A 249 10.05 -1.02 7.74
CA GLY A 249 8.61 -0.88 7.99
C GLY A 249 7.75 -0.86 6.71
N VAL A 250 6.45 -1.06 6.89
CA VAL A 250 5.46 -1.02 5.78
C VAL A 250 4.48 0.11 6.03
N ASP A 251 4.36 1.03 5.09
CA ASP A 251 3.44 2.17 5.16
C ASP A 251 2.68 2.37 3.84
N THR A 252 2.26 3.60 3.52
CA THR A 252 1.55 3.93 2.28
C THR A 252 2.46 3.99 1.06
N LYS A 253 3.78 4.10 1.22
CA LYS A 253 4.80 4.28 0.19
C LYS A 253 5.88 3.18 0.19
N HIS A 254 5.98 2.38 1.27
CA HIS A 254 7.00 1.36 1.48
C HIS A 254 6.40 -0.05 1.56
N ASN A 255 7.02 -0.98 0.84
CA ASN A 255 6.75 -2.42 0.91
C ASN A 255 8.11 -3.15 0.94
N PRO A 256 8.28 -4.24 1.73
CA PRO A 256 9.60 -4.85 1.95
C PRO A 256 10.27 -5.39 0.69
N GLU A 257 9.46 -5.72 -0.31
CA GLU A 257 9.92 -6.04 -1.65
C GLU A 257 9.27 -5.07 -2.64
N PHE A 258 10.05 -4.39 -3.48
CA PHE A 258 9.54 -3.40 -4.42
C PHE A 258 10.34 -3.40 -5.73
N THR A 259 9.71 -2.90 -6.79
CA THR A 259 10.31 -2.84 -8.12
C THR A 259 11.11 -1.56 -8.25
N LEU A 260 12.42 -1.73 -8.41
CA LEU A 260 13.36 -0.65 -8.68
C LEU A 260 13.84 -0.78 -10.11
N MET A 261 13.94 0.34 -10.81
CA MET A 261 14.74 0.41 -12.02
C MET A 261 16.00 1.20 -11.71
N GLU A 262 17.16 0.63 -12.00
CA GLU A 262 18.40 1.41 -12.04
C GLU A 262 18.99 1.35 -13.44
N LEU A 263 19.63 2.44 -13.85
CA LEU A 263 20.36 2.53 -15.11
C LEU A 263 21.63 3.34 -14.93
N TYR A 264 22.62 3.02 -15.75
CA TYR A 264 23.91 3.68 -15.77
C TYR A 264 24.32 3.97 -17.21
N GLN A 265 24.81 5.17 -17.44
CA GLN A 265 25.28 5.65 -18.73
C GLN A 265 26.68 6.23 -18.60
N ALA A 266 27.63 5.69 -19.35
CA ALA A 266 28.97 6.24 -19.48
C ALA A 266 28.95 7.58 -20.22
N TYR A 267 29.94 8.41 -19.90
CA TYR A 267 30.23 9.71 -20.51
C TYR A 267 29.15 10.78 -20.34
N THR A 268 28.35 10.68 -19.27
CA THR A 268 27.39 11.71 -18.85
C THR A 268 27.54 12.02 -17.36
N ASP A 269 26.83 13.05 -16.91
CA ASP A 269 26.74 13.51 -15.52
C ASP A 269 25.28 13.48 -15.03
N TYR A 270 25.05 13.98 -13.82
CA TYR A 270 23.72 14.18 -13.26
C TYR A 270 22.81 15.13 -14.08
N ASN A 271 23.34 16.04 -14.92
CA ASN A 271 22.52 16.86 -15.81
C ASN A 271 21.91 16.02 -16.92
N GLY A 272 22.69 15.12 -17.53
CA GLY A 272 22.16 14.17 -18.49
C GLY A 272 21.11 13.24 -17.87
N MET A 273 21.27 12.85 -16.60
CA MET A 273 20.26 12.07 -15.88
C MET A 273 18.98 12.85 -15.60
N MET A 274 19.06 14.16 -15.33
CA MET A 274 17.86 15.03 -15.24
C MET A 274 17.13 15.10 -16.58
N ASP A 275 17.86 15.29 -17.69
CA ASP A 275 17.27 15.39 -19.03
C ASP A 275 16.61 14.06 -19.45
N LEU A 276 17.25 12.92 -19.16
CA LEU A 276 16.68 11.59 -19.38
C LEU A 276 15.38 11.40 -18.58
N THR A 277 15.40 11.77 -17.30
CA THR A 277 14.26 11.65 -16.38
C THR A 277 13.08 12.50 -16.81
N GLU A 278 13.29 13.77 -17.11
CA GLU A 278 12.23 14.68 -17.54
C GLU A 278 11.55 14.15 -18.82
N ASN A 279 12.34 13.69 -19.79
CA ASN A 279 11.82 13.14 -21.03
C ASN A 279 11.06 11.82 -20.81
N MET A 280 11.55 10.95 -19.93
CA MET A 280 10.89 9.69 -19.59
C MET A 280 9.54 9.93 -18.95
N PHE A 281 9.47 10.77 -17.90
CA PHE A 281 8.22 11.02 -17.17
C PHE A 281 7.17 11.66 -18.08
N ARG A 282 7.58 12.61 -18.94
CA ARG A 282 6.71 13.22 -19.94
C ARG A 282 6.20 12.19 -20.96
N HIS A 283 7.07 11.33 -21.47
CA HIS A 283 6.71 10.26 -22.40
C HIS A 283 5.69 9.29 -21.79
N LEU A 284 5.91 8.86 -20.55
CA LEU A 284 5.03 7.91 -19.86
C LEU A 284 3.66 8.52 -19.57
N ALA A 285 3.60 9.78 -19.13
CA ALA A 285 2.33 10.47 -18.90
C ALA A 285 1.50 10.56 -20.19
N GLU A 286 2.11 10.97 -21.30
CA GLU A 286 1.43 11.03 -22.59
C GLU A 286 0.98 9.63 -23.04
N LYS A 287 1.84 8.61 -22.91
CA LYS A 287 1.55 7.25 -23.38
C LYS A 287 0.45 6.55 -22.58
N VAL A 288 0.42 6.74 -21.26
CA VAL A 288 -0.44 5.99 -20.33
C VAL A 288 -1.68 6.77 -19.93
N CYS A 289 -1.56 8.10 -19.77
CA CYS A 289 -2.65 8.98 -19.37
C CYS A 289 -3.26 9.74 -20.56
N GLY A 290 -2.60 9.78 -21.72
CA GLY A 290 -3.06 10.53 -22.90
C GLY A 290 -2.89 12.05 -22.76
N THR A 291 -2.11 12.49 -21.77
CA THR A 291 -1.86 13.90 -21.45
C THR A 291 -0.64 13.99 -20.52
N THR A 292 0.10 15.08 -20.58
CA THR A 292 1.18 15.39 -19.63
C THR A 292 0.67 16.07 -18.35
N LYS A 293 -0.61 16.44 -18.29
CA LYS A 293 -1.25 17.00 -17.09
C LYS A 293 -2.08 15.94 -16.40
N ILE A 294 -1.63 15.53 -15.22
CA ILE A 294 -2.30 14.52 -14.40
C ILE A 294 -2.93 15.14 -13.17
N TYR A 295 -3.94 14.49 -12.60
CA TYR A 295 -4.55 14.89 -11.35
C TYR A 295 -4.30 13.81 -10.30
N TYR A 296 -3.88 14.23 -9.12
CA TYR A 296 -3.62 13.33 -7.99
C TYR A 296 -4.49 13.73 -6.80
N GLY A 297 -5.36 12.83 -6.33
CA GLY A 297 -6.40 13.05 -5.32
C GLY A 297 -7.84 12.79 -5.81
N ASP A 298 -8.83 13.16 -4.99
CA ASP A 298 -10.25 13.03 -5.31
C ASP A 298 -10.82 14.32 -5.91
N LYS A 299 -10.95 14.29 -7.24
CA LYS A 299 -11.45 15.40 -8.05
C LYS A 299 -12.90 15.76 -7.73
N GLU A 300 -13.74 14.79 -7.36
CA GLU A 300 -15.16 15.04 -7.06
C GLU A 300 -15.34 15.65 -5.68
N ALA A 301 -14.54 15.22 -4.70
CA ALA A 301 -14.47 15.84 -3.39
C ALA A 301 -13.76 17.21 -3.39
N GLY A 302 -13.20 17.64 -4.53
CA GLY A 302 -12.45 18.89 -4.64
C GLY A 302 -11.12 18.87 -3.87
N THR A 303 -10.58 17.67 -3.63
CA THR A 303 -9.31 17.45 -2.92
C THR A 303 -8.26 16.92 -3.89
N GLY A 304 -7.02 17.39 -3.77
CA GLY A 304 -5.93 16.96 -4.65
C GLY A 304 -5.32 18.09 -5.46
N VAL A 305 -4.43 17.72 -6.37
CA VAL A 305 -3.53 18.64 -7.07
C VAL A 305 -3.40 18.25 -8.55
N GLU A 306 -3.35 19.26 -9.42
CA GLU A 306 -2.94 19.08 -10.81
C GLU A 306 -1.41 19.14 -10.90
N ILE A 307 -0.81 18.16 -11.57
CA ILE A 307 0.64 18.03 -11.76
C ILE A 307 0.93 18.10 -13.26
N ASP A 308 1.79 19.03 -13.67
CA ASP A 308 2.12 19.27 -15.09
C ASP A 308 3.52 18.72 -15.42
N LEU A 309 3.56 17.51 -15.97
CA LEU A 309 4.78 16.84 -16.45
C LEU A 309 5.23 17.37 -17.84
N GLY A 310 4.46 18.27 -18.45
CA GLY A 310 4.75 18.85 -19.75
C GLY A 310 5.73 20.01 -19.70
N LYS A 311 5.85 20.67 -18.54
CA LYS A 311 6.78 21.78 -18.33
C LYS A 311 8.21 21.29 -18.03
N PRO A 312 9.22 22.14 -18.19
CA PRO A 312 10.54 21.87 -17.63
C PRO A 312 10.44 21.68 -16.12
N PHE A 313 11.10 20.65 -15.59
CA PHE A 313 11.08 20.38 -14.15
C PHE A 313 11.92 21.43 -13.43
N ARG A 314 11.45 21.87 -12.27
CA ARG A 314 12.15 22.89 -11.49
C ARG A 314 13.49 22.31 -11.01
N ARG A 315 14.57 23.07 -11.11
CA ARG A 315 15.88 22.73 -10.54
C ARG A 315 16.15 23.63 -9.34
N LEU A 316 16.39 23.04 -8.17
CA LEU A 316 16.57 23.77 -6.91
C LEU A 316 17.63 23.05 -6.08
N THR A 317 18.59 23.77 -5.49
CA THR A 317 19.54 23.12 -4.58
C THR A 317 18.87 22.80 -3.25
N MET A 318 19.33 21.77 -2.53
CA MET A 318 18.79 21.41 -1.21
C MET A 318 18.84 22.59 -0.23
N VAL A 319 19.95 23.33 -0.21
CA VAL A 319 20.13 24.52 0.64
C VAL A 319 19.17 25.65 0.23
N ASP A 320 19.00 25.90 -1.07
CA ASP A 320 18.04 26.90 -1.55
C ASP A 320 16.60 26.50 -1.21
N ALA A 321 16.25 25.22 -1.29
CA ALA A 321 14.92 24.73 -0.88
C ALA A 321 14.65 25.01 0.60
N ILE A 322 15.63 24.74 1.47
CA ILE A 322 15.53 25.04 2.90
C ILE A 322 15.43 26.55 3.13
N LYS A 323 16.22 27.34 2.42
CA LYS A 323 16.23 28.80 2.52
C LYS A 323 14.89 29.41 2.12
N GLU A 324 14.29 28.93 1.02
CA GLU A 324 12.96 29.38 0.58
C GLU A 324 11.87 29.09 1.62
N ASN A 325 11.97 27.95 2.33
CA ASN A 325 10.94 27.47 3.24
C ASN A 325 11.11 27.91 4.70
N THR A 326 12.34 28.18 5.13
CA THR A 326 12.67 28.45 6.54
C THR A 326 13.35 29.80 6.75
N GLY A 327 13.89 30.40 5.68
CA GLY A 327 14.74 31.59 5.72
C GLY A 327 16.19 31.31 6.15
N ILE A 328 16.53 30.07 6.49
CA ILE A 328 17.87 29.67 6.94
C ILE A 328 18.73 29.33 5.73
N ASP A 329 19.92 29.95 5.66
CA ASP A 329 20.91 29.70 4.62
C ASP A 329 22.06 28.86 5.18
N PHE A 330 22.01 27.54 4.93
CA PHE A 330 23.04 26.61 5.39
C PHE A 330 24.40 26.77 4.68
N ASP A 331 24.48 27.54 3.59
CA ASP A 331 25.78 27.89 3.00
C ASP A 331 26.54 28.93 3.85
N GLN A 332 25.85 29.65 4.74
CA GLN A 332 26.47 30.57 5.69
C GLN A 332 26.86 29.90 7.02
N VAL A 333 26.40 28.68 7.28
CA VAL A 333 26.70 27.92 8.50
C VAL A 333 28.06 27.24 8.34
N THR A 334 28.98 27.46 9.28
CA THR A 334 30.39 27.07 9.09
C THR A 334 30.85 25.88 9.93
N SER A 335 30.05 25.43 10.91
CA SER A 335 30.42 24.30 11.77
C SER A 335 29.24 23.39 12.11
N ASP A 336 29.57 22.17 12.56
CA ASP A 336 28.59 21.18 13.02
C ASP A 336 27.84 21.68 14.26
N GLU A 337 28.52 22.39 15.18
CA GLU A 337 27.91 22.95 16.38
C GLU A 337 26.89 24.03 16.06
N GLU A 338 27.19 24.88 15.06
CA GLU A 338 26.25 25.91 14.60
C GLU A 338 25.02 25.28 13.94
N ALA A 339 25.21 24.26 13.11
CA ALA A 339 24.10 23.51 12.50
C ALA A 339 23.23 22.82 13.55
N LYS A 340 23.83 22.17 14.56
CA LYS A 340 23.12 21.54 15.68
C LYS A 340 22.34 22.54 16.52
N LYS A 341 22.91 23.72 16.77
CA LYS A 341 22.19 24.80 17.46
C LYS A 341 20.96 25.26 16.69
N ILE A 342 21.07 25.39 15.37
CA ILE A 342 19.92 25.72 14.51
C ILE A 342 18.87 24.60 14.55
N ALA A 343 19.29 23.34 14.56
CA ALA A 343 18.40 22.19 14.73
C ALA A 343 17.66 22.23 16.07
N ASP A 344 18.36 22.51 17.17
CA ASP A 344 17.76 22.67 18.50
C ASP A 344 16.72 23.81 18.52
N GLU A 345 17.06 24.97 17.94
CA GLU A 345 16.17 26.14 17.84
C GLU A 345 14.90 25.85 17.03
N LYS A 346 15.02 25.00 16.00
CA LYS A 346 13.91 24.60 15.11
C LYS A 346 13.24 23.28 15.51
N LYS A 347 13.71 22.65 16.59
CA LYS A 347 13.23 21.36 17.12
C LYS A 347 13.34 20.19 16.13
N VAL A 348 14.38 20.21 15.29
CA VAL A 348 14.72 19.09 14.42
C VAL A 348 15.54 18.09 15.21
N ALA A 349 15.04 16.85 15.35
CA ALA A 349 15.77 15.79 16.06
C ALA A 349 16.97 15.31 15.24
N TYR A 350 18.10 15.06 15.90
CA TYR A 350 19.32 14.54 15.28
C TYR A 350 20.07 13.65 16.26
N GLU A 351 20.97 12.81 15.75
CA GLU A 351 21.83 11.95 16.56
C GLU A 351 23.16 12.62 16.88
N ALA A 352 23.78 12.23 17.99
CA ALA A 352 25.04 12.84 18.43
C ALA A 352 26.15 12.79 17.36
N HIS A 353 26.15 11.74 16.55
CA HIS A 353 27.14 11.49 15.50
C HIS A 353 26.88 12.28 14.21
N HIS A 354 25.68 12.85 14.02
CA HIS A 354 25.34 13.66 12.85
C HIS A 354 26.22 14.90 12.73
N LYS A 355 26.61 15.22 11.50
CA LYS A 355 27.38 16.40 11.10
C LYS A 355 26.46 17.41 10.40
N LYS A 356 27.00 18.55 10.00
CA LYS A 356 26.27 19.60 9.27
C LYS A 356 25.47 19.04 8.09
N GLY A 357 26.06 18.16 7.27
CA GLY A 357 25.39 17.58 6.11
C GLY A 357 24.13 16.79 6.48
N ASP A 358 24.20 15.98 7.54
CA ASP A 358 23.06 15.22 8.04
C ASP A 358 21.95 16.16 8.55
N ILE A 359 22.33 17.24 9.25
CA ILE A 359 21.37 18.27 9.68
C ILE A 359 20.70 18.96 8.48
N VAL A 360 21.45 19.28 7.42
CA VAL A 360 20.88 19.86 6.19
C VAL A 360 19.83 18.91 5.60
N ASN A 361 20.10 17.61 5.53
CA ASN A 361 19.13 16.63 5.07
C ASN A 361 17.86 16.60 5.93
N LEU A 362 18.03 16.51 7.25
CA LEU A 362 16.90 16.50 8.20
C LEU A 362 16.03 17.76 8.10
N PHE A 363 16.63 18.92 7.82
CA PHE A 363 15.88 20.16 7.57
C PHE A 363 15.11 20.13 6.26
N PHE A 364 15.67 19.51 5.22
CA PHE A 364 14.97 19.32 3.97
C PHE A 364 13.75 18.41 4.17
N ASP A 365 13.94 17.27 4.84
CA ASP A 365 12.87 16.30 5.13
C ASP A 365 11.74 16.93 5.95
N GLU A 366 12.07 17.68 7.01
CA GLU A 366 11.07 18.28 7.90
C GLU A 366 10.32 19.46 7.26
N PHE A 367 11.01 20.30 6.48
CA PHE A 367 10.46 21.60 6.07
C PHE A 367 10.22 21.77 4.58
N CYS A 368 10.64 20.84 3.72
CA CYS A 368 10.67 21.07 2.28
C CYS A 368 9.96 20.00 1.46
N GLU A 369 10.13 18.70 1.78
CA GLU A 369 9.70 17.62 0.87
C GLU A 369 8.21 17.71 0.52
N ASP A 370 7.34 17.95 1.50
CA ASP A 370 5.88 17.95 1.38
C ASP A 370 5.35 19.06 0.44
N LYS A 371 6.14 20.11 0.24
CA LYS A 371 5.80 21.26 -0.62
C LYS A 371 6.22 21.05 -2.08
N MET A 372 7.00 20.00 -2.38
CA MET A 372 7.45 19.69 -3.73
C MET A 372 6.35 18.98 -4.53
N ILE A 373 5.25 19.70 -4.78
CA ILE A 373 4.06 19.18 -5.48
C ILE A 373 4.33 19.03 -6.98
N GLN A 374 4.82 20.09 -7.63
CA GLN A 374 5.25 20.03 -9.02
C GLN A 374 6.62 19.34 -9.14
N PRO A 375 6.93 18.74 -10.30
CA PRO A 375 8.21 18.08 -10.52
C PRO A 375 9.39 19.02 -10.25
N THR A 376 10.16 18.66 -9.22
CA THR A 376 11.29 19.46 -8.74
C THR A 376 12.49 18.54 -8.49
N PHE A 377 13.57 18.77 -9.23
CA PHE A 377 14.89 18.23 -8.93
C PHE A 377 15.51 19.00 -7.77
N ILE A 378 15.73 18.31 -6.67
CA ILE A 378 16.49 18.80 -5.51
C ILE A 378 17.93 18.37 -5.71
N MET A 379 18.85 19.32 -5.78
CA MET A 379 20.22 19.12 -6.26
C MET A 379 21.27 19.44 -5.19
N ASP A 380 22.50 19.01 -5.45
CA ASP A 380 23.70 19.37 -4.70
C ASP A 380 23.63 18.96 -3.21
N HIS A 381 23.29 17.70 -2.99
CA HIS A 381 23.20 17.11 -1.66
C HIS A 381 24.54 17.18 -0.91
N PRO A 382 24.53 17.21 0.44
CA PRO A 382 25.73 17.10 1.24
C PRO A 382 26.51 15.80 0.99
N ILE A 383 27.83 15.88 1.15
CA ILE A 383 28.73 14.73 0.97
C ILE A 383 28.52 13.63 2.01
N GLU A 384 28.13 13.99 3.23
CA GLU A 384 27.98 13.07 4.36
C GLU A 384 26.95 11.96 4.09
N ILE A 385 25.84 12.31 3.42
CA ILE A 385 24.73 11.40 3.09
C ILE A 385 24.86 10.75 1.70
N SER A 386 26.00 10.93 1.02
CA SER A 386 26.17 10.56 -0.39
C SER A 386 27.48 9.78 -0.64
N PRO A 387 27.63 8.57 -0.07
CA PRO A 387 28.90 7.83 -0.03
C PRO A 387 29.38 7.29 -1.39
N LEU A 388 28.49 7.23 -2.40
CA LEU A 388 28.77 6.69 -3.74
C LEU A 388 28.83 7.78 -4.82
N THR A 389 28.74 9.05 -4.40
CA THR A 389 28.52 10.18 -5.30
C THR A 389 29.75 11.06 -5.44
N LYS A 390 29.98 11.55 -6.66
CA LYS A 390 31.12 12.39 -6.99
C LYS A 390 30.99 13.78 -6.38
N LYS A 391 32.08 14.27 -5.77
CA LYS A 391 32.17 15.64 -5.23
C LYS A 391 31.91 16.66 -6.34
N LYS A 392 31.18 17.72 -6.00
CA LYS A 392 30.95 18.83 -6.94
C LYS A 392 32.26 19.62 -7.10
N PRO A 393 32.78 19.82 -8.33
CA PRO A 393 34.07 20.48 -8.53
C PRO A 393 34.16 21.90 -7.98
N SER A 394 33.05 22.64 -7.98
CA SER A 394 32.99 24.03 -7.50
C SER A 394 32.86 24.15 -5.97
N ASP A 395 32.35 23.11 -5.30
CA ASP A 395 32.10 23.08 -3.86
C ASP A 395 32.19 21.64 -3.35
N PRO A 396 33.39 21.18 -2.91
CA PRO A 396 33.60 19.80 -2.48
C PRO A 396 32.85 19.39 -1.20
N SER A 397 32.18 20.31 -0.51
CA SER A 397 31.27 19.97 0.61
C SER A 397 29.95 19.36 0.12
N LYS A 398 29.66 19.51 -1.17
CA LYS A 398 28.48 18.99 -1.85
C LYS A 398 28.89 17.97 -2.91
N VAL A 399 27.90 17.22 -3.38
CA VAL A 399 28.08 16.22 -4.43
C VAL A 399 27.14 16.48 -5.61
N GLU A 400 27.50 16.00 -6.80
CA GLU A 400 26.62 16.07 -7.98
C GLU A 400 25.52 15.00 -7.91
N ARG A 401 24.59 15.18 -6.96
CA ARG A 401 23.40 14.34 -6.72
C ARG A 401 22.14 15.14 -6.92
N PHE A 402 21.12 14.52 -7.46
CA PHE A 402 19.76 15.02 -7.36
C PHE A 402 18.76 13.93 -6.96
N GLU A 403 17.67 14.38 -6.37
CA GLU A 403 16.45 13.59 -6.20
C GLU A 403 15.29 14.32 -6.88
N LEU A 404 14.41 13.58 -7.55
CA LEU A 404 13.20 14.16 -8.12
C LEU A 404 12.04 14.01 -7.14
N TYR A 405 11.47 15.12 -6.71
CA TYR A 405 10.24 15.13 -5.94
C TYR A 405 9.03 15.50 -6.79
N ILE A 406 7.96 14.72 -6.66
CA ILE A 406 6.63 15.00 -7.22
C ILE A 406 5.59 14.62 -6.17
N ASN A 407 4.59 15.48 -5.96
CA ASN A 407 3.56 15.26 -4.93
C ASN A 407 4.17 15.06 -3.52
N GLY A 408 5.31 15.70 -3.27
CA GLY A 408 6.09 15.58 -2.05
C GLY A 408 6.73 14.21 -1.82
N TRP A 409 6.87 13.39 -2.86
CA TRP A 409 7.53 12.09 -2.77
C TRP A 409 8.75 12.05 -3.68
N GLU A 410 9.82 11.48 -3.16
CA GLU A 410 10.99 11.10 -3.93
C GLU A 410 10.62 10.01 -4.96
N MET A 411 10.84 10.33 -6.24
CA MET A 411 10.52 9.50 -7.40
C MET A 411 11.75 8.82 -8.00
N CYS A 412 12.91 9.46 -7.86
CA CYS A 412 14.20 8.91 -8.20
C CYS A 412 15.33 9.59 -7.43
N ASN A 413 16.45 8.89 -7.33
CA ASN A 413 17.72 9.37 -6.81
C ASN A 413 18.80 9.10 -7.86
N ALA A 414 19.66 10.08 -8.12
CA ALA A 414 20.57 10.07 -9.25
C ALA A 414 21.82 10.90 -9.03
N TYR A 415 22.91 10.55 -9.70
CA TYR A 415 24.16 11.26 -9.53
C TYR A 415 25.18 11.07 -10.64
N SER A 416 26.15 11.98 -10.66
CA SER A 416 27.45 11.73 -11.27
C SER A 416 28.22 10.73 -10.40
N GLU A 417 28.54 9.59 -10.98
CA GLU A 417 29.11 8.46 -10.24
C GLU A 417 30.51 8.74 -9.71
N LEU A 418 30.75 8.38 -8.45
CA LEU A 418 32.10 8.37 -7.90
C LEU A 418 32.91 7.28 -8.61
N ASN A 419 33.92 7.70 -9.37
CA ASN A 419 34.77 6.82 -10.15
C ASN A 419 36.24 6.86 -9.72
N ASP A 420 36.55 7.53 -8.61
CA ASP A 420 37.88 7.53 -7.96
C ASP A 420 37.91 6.42 -6.90
N PRO A 421 38.67 5.32 -7.09
CA PRO A 421 38.71 4.20 -6.15
C PRO A 421 39.35 4.57 -4.81
N ILE A 422 40.20 5.60 -4.75
CA ILE A 422 40.84 6.05 -3.51
C ILE A 422 39.81 6.75 -2.64
N ASP A 423 39.07 7.71 -3.22
CA ASP A 423 37.97 8.40 -2.51
C ASP A 423 36.89 7.38 -2.11
N GLN A 424 36.51 6.45 -3.01
CA GLN A 424 35.49 5.45 -2.69
C GLN A 424 35.88 4.55 -1.50
N ARG A 425 37.16 4.16 -1.40
CA ARG A 425 37.67 3.40 -0.25
C ARG A 425 37.57 4.21 1.05
N GLU A 426 37.87 5.50 1.02
CA GLU A 426 37.69 6.39 2.18
C GLU A 426 36.21 6.49 2.60
N ARG A 427 35.27 6.56 1.64
CA ARG A 427 33.83 6.58 1.94
C ARG A 427 33.36 5.27 2.55
N PHE A 428 33.79 4.12 2.03
CA PHE A 428 33.42 2.83 2.61
C PHE A 428 34.01 2.65 4.01
N ALA A 429 35.24 3.09 4.25
CA ALA A 429 35.83 3.06 5.59
C ALA A 429 35.03 3.91 6.59
N ALA A 430 34.48 5.05 6.15
CA ALA A 430 33.59 5.86 6.98
C ALA A 430 32.25 5.16 7.25
N GLN A 431 31.67 4.47 6.27
CA GLN A 431 30.44 3.70 6.43
C GLN A 431 30.64 2.48 7.36
N ASP A 432 31.74 1.74 7.23
CA ASP A 432 32.06 0.65 8.15
C ASP A 432 32.26 1.16 9.59
N ALA A 433 32.78 2.37 9.77
CA ALA A 433 32.88 3.00 11.09
C ALA A 433 31.51 3.35 11.69
N LEU A 434 30.55 3.78 10.86
CA LEU A 434 29.15 3.99 11.28
C LEU A 434 28.49 2.65 11.66
N ALA A 435 28.67 1.61 10.84
CA ALA A 435 28.16 0.27 11.13
C ALA A 435 28.71 -0.28 12.44
N ALA A 436 30.02 -0.13 12.69
CA ALA A 436 30.65 -0.48 13.95
C ALA A 436 30.15 0.37 15.13
N GLY A 437 29.64 1.57 14.86
CA GLY A 437 28.98 2.47 15.80
C GLY A 437 27.51 2.12 16.10
N GLY A 438 26.93 1.13 15.40
CA GLY A 438 25.57 0.65 15.60
C GLY A 438 24.55 1.05 14.55
N ASP A 439 24.97 1.71 13.46
CA ASP A 439 24.11 1.99 12.31
C ASP A 439 23.85 0.70 11.50
N GLU A 440 22.64 0.14 11.60
CA GLU A 440 22.26 -1.09 10.90
C GLU A 440 22.03 -0.92 9.39
N GLU A 441 21.95 0.32 8.90
CA GLU A 441 21.71 0.66 7.49
C GLU A 441 22.98 1.07 6.74
N ALA A 442 24.06 1.35 7.47
CA ALA A 442 25.36 1.68 6.92
C ALA A 442 25.91 0.58 5.99
N GLN A 443 26.54 1.01 4.90
CA GLN A 443 27.12 0.10 3.92
C GLN A 443 28.43 -0.51 4.40
N HIS A 444 28.76 -1.70 3.88
CA HIS A 444 30.04 -2.35 4.11
C HIS A 444 30.97 -2.25 2.91
N THR A 445 32.28 -2.22 3.16
CA THR A 445 33.29 -2.27 2.09
C THR A 445 33.09 -3.50 1.18
N ASP A 446 32.93 -3.26 -0.11
CA ASP A 446 32.96 -4.28 -1.17
C ASP A 446 34.33 -4.24 -1.88
N GLU A 447 35.23 -5.14 -1.49
CA GLU A 447 36.60 -5.18 -2.04
C GLU A 447 36.63 -5.58 -3.52
N ASP A 448 35.69 -6.40 -3.98
CA ASP A 448 35.60 -6.75 -5.40
C ASP A 448 35.15 -5.54 -6.23
N PHE A 449 34.21 -4.75 -5.71
CA PHE A 449 33.79 -3.50 -6.36
C PHE A 449 34.93 -2.48 -6.43
N LEU A 450 35.67 -2.29 -5.34
CA LEU A 450 36.85 -1.41 -5.31
C LEU A 450 37.90 -1.88 -6.32
N HIS A 451 38.18 -3.18 -6.37
CA HIS A 451 39.09 -3.75 -7.36
C HIS A 451 38.62 -3.48 -8.79
N ALA A 452 37.33 -3.64 -9.07
CA ALA A 452 36.78 -3.31 -10.38
C ALA A 452 36.98 -1.82 -10.72
N MET A 453 36.76 -0.90 -9.77
CA MET A 453 36.99 0.52 -9.99
C MET A 453 38.46 0.86 -10.28
N GLU A 454 39.41 0.14 -9.66
CA GLU A 454 40.86 0.29 -9.92
C GLU A 454 41.25 -0.10 -11.36
N ILE A 455 40.48 -0.98 -12.02
CA ILE A 455 40.67 -1.31 -13.44
C ILE A 455 40.29 -0.12 -14.34
N GLY A 456 39.36 0.73 -13.87
CA GLY A 456 39.02 2.01 -14.47
C GLY A 456 37.53 2.11 -14.81
N MET A 457 36.80 2.90 -14.03
CA MET A 457 35.42 3.27 -14.33
C MET A 457 35.38 4.63 -15.08
N PRO A 458 34.75 4.72 -16.27
CA PRO A 458 34.60 6.00 -16.97
C PRO A 458 33.71 6.97 -16.18
N PRO A 459 33.78 8.29 -16.45
CA PRO A 459 32.76 9.23 -15.97
C PRO A 459 31.39 8.71 -16.36
N THR A 460 30.46 8.61 -15.41
CA THR A 460 29.18 7.91 -15.58
C THR A 460 28.11 8.70 -14.83
N GLY A 461 26.89 8.75 -15.38
CA GLY A 461 25.71 9.13 -14.63
C GLY A 461 24.85 7.91 -14.36
N GLY A 462 24.37 7.77 -13.13
CA GLY A 462 23.45 6.70 -12.74
C GLY A 462 22.22 7.25 -12.03
N ILE A 463 21.16 6.45 -12.04
CA ILE A 463 19.86 6.82 -11.49
C ILE A 463 19.04 5.58 -11.14
N GLY A 464 18.36 5.65 -9.99
CA GLY A 464 17.36 4.69 -9.54
C GLY A 464 15.96 5.29 -9.48
N TYR A 465 14.96 4.59 -10.01
CA TYR A 465 13.56 4.98 -10.03
C TYR A 465 12.68 4.00 -9.23
N GLY A 466 11.89 4.53 -8.30
CA GLY A 466 10.85 3.76 -7.62
C GLY A 466 9.66 3.50 -8.54
N ILE A 467 9.64 2.34 -9.22
CA ILE A 467 8.59 2.01 -10.21
C ILE A 467 7.22 1.94 -9.57
N ASP A 468 7.13 1.48 -8.32
CA ASP A 468 5.86 1.45 -7.58
C ASP A 468 5.32 2.85 -7.31
N ARG A 469 6.15 3.80 -6.85
CA ARG A 469 5.75 5.21 -6.63
C ARG A 469 5.35 5.88 -7.94
N LEU A 470 6.08 5.63 -9.03
CA LEU A 470 5.72 6.09 -10.36
C LEU A 470 4.36 5.55 -10.82
N CYS A 471 4.08 4.26 -10.56
CA CYS A 471 2.77 3.69 -10.84
C CYS A 471 1.69 4.36 -10.01
N MET A 472 1.91 4.58 -8.70
CA MET A 472 0.96 5.28 -7.84
C MET A 472 0.60 6.65 -8.40
N LEU A 473 1.60 7.43 -8.80
CA LEU A 473 1.42 8.76 -9.40
C LEU A 473 0.57 8.71 -10.68
N LEU A 474 0.92 7.85 -11.63
CA LEU A 474 0.26 7.77 -12.95
C LEU A 474 -1.10 7.06 -12.92
N THR A 475 -1.42 6.35 -11.83
CA THR A 475 -2.72 5.70 -11.65
C THR A 475 -3.59 6.37 -10.60
N ASN A 476 -3.15 7.49 -10.00
CA ASN A 476 -3.85 8.16 -8.91
C ASN A 476 -4.16 7.22 -7.73
N ALA A 477 -3.19 6.35 -7.39
CA ALA A 477 -3.38 5.35 -6.34
C ALA A 477 -2.84 5.87 -4.98
N PRO A 478 -3.66 5.88 -3.91
CA PRO A 478 -3.30 6.49 -2.63
C PRO A 478 -2.27 5.70 -1.82
N SER A 479 -2.07 4.43 -2.15
CA SER A 479 -1.17 3.52 -1.43
C SER A 479 -0.38 2.65 -2.40
N ILE A 480 0.86 2.30 -2.05
CA ILE A 480 1.66 1.30 -2.76
C ILE A 480 0.94 -0.05 -2.85
N ARG A 481 0.09 -0.35 -1.86
CA ARG A 481 -0.72 -1.57 -1.82
C ARG A 481 -1.78 -1.63 -2.93
N ASP A 482 -2.16 -0.50 -3.52
CA ASP A 482 -3.09 -0.44 -4.66
C ASP A 482 -2.41 -0.70 -6.01
N VAL A 483 -1.07 -0.63 -6.05
CA VAL A 483 -0.27 -0.91 -7.27
C VAL A 483 0.58 -2.18 -7.16
N LEU A 484 0.46 -2.92 -6.05
CA LEU A 484 1.00 -4.26 -5.85
C LEU A 484 -0.12 -5.30 -5.86
N LEU A 485 -0.02 -6.33 -6.70
CA LEU A 485 -1.03 -7.38 -6.78
C LEU A 485 -1.20 -8.08 -5.41
N PHE A 486 -0.07 -8.41 -4.79
CA PHE A 486 -0.02 -9.08 -3.49
C PHE A 486 0.95 -8.34 -2.58
N PRO A 487 0.52 -7.25 -1.92
CA PRO A 487 1.36 -6.51 -1.00
C PRO A 487 1.65 -7.35 0.26
N THR A 488 2.76 -7.06 0.94
CA THR A 488 3.08 -7.72 2.20
C THR A 488 2.11 -7.26 3.29
N LEU A 489 1.47 -8.20 3.97
CA LEU A 489 0.50 -7.95 5.03
C LEU A 489 0.90 -8.70 6.29
N LYS A 490 0.55 -8.12 7.44
CA LYS A 490 0.70 -8.82 8.72
C LYS A 490 -0.12 -10.12 8.70
N SER A 491 0.47 -11.20 9.16
CA SER A 491 -0.20 -12.49 9.32
C SER A 491 -1.40 -12.36 10.24
N ILE A 492 -2.52 -12.98 9.86
CA ILE A 492 -3.64 -13.19 10.77
C ILE A 492 -3.20 -14.31 11.71
N SER A 493 -3.21 -14.08 13.03
CA SER A 493 -2.94 -15.13 13.99
C SER A 493 -3.97 -16.23 13.81
N LYS A 494 -3.53 -17.40 13.32
CA LYS A 494 -4.36 -18.60 13.39
C LYS A 494 -4.55 -18.91 14.87
N SER A 495 -5.79 -18.96 15.35
CA SER A 495 -6.09 -19.54 16.65
C SER A 495 -5.48 -20.95 16.68
N SER A 496 -4.44 -21.10 17.48
CA SER A 496 -3.57 -22.27 17.56
C SER A 496 -4.37 -23.52 17.96
N THR A 497 -4.31 -24.55 17.11
CA THR A 497 -4.44 -25.94 17.54
C THR A 497 -3.03 -26.49 17.75
N GLU A 498 -2.69 -26.64 19.03
CA GLU A 498 -1.60 -27.37 19.69
C GLU A 498 -0.29 -27.74 18.94
N GLY A 499 0.82 -27.15 19.42
CA GLY A 499 1.84 -27.90 20.16
C GLY A 499 3.12 -28.34 19.42
N HIS A 500 4.22 -27.59 19.56
CA HIS A 500 5.46 -28.05 20.23
C HIS A 500 6.54 -26.95 20.35
N ALA A 501 6.89 -26.68 21.62
CA ALA A 501 8.15 -26.27 22.24
C ALA A 501 9.14 -25.29 21.56
N ALA A 502 9.17 -24.08 22.15
CA ALA A 502 10.31 -23.34 22.71
C ALA A 502 11.58 -23.13 21.85
N ALA A 503 11.71 -21.90 21.36
CA ALA A 503 12.96 -21.14 21.39
C ALA A 503 12.67 -19.77 22.05
N GLU A 504 13.59 -19.31 22.86
CA GLU A 504 13.48 -18.11 23.71
C GLU A 504 13.35 -16.83 22.86
N ASP A 505 12.13 -16.31 22.77
CA ASP A 505 11.84 -15.01 22.19
C ASP A 505 12.06 -13.93 23.25
N ASN A 506 13.27 -13.36 23.27
CA ASN A 506 13.49 -11.99 23.75
C ASN A 506 12.91 -11.03 22.69
N THR A 507 11.60 -10.91 22.62
CA THR A 507 10.95 -9.85 21.84
C THR A 507 10.96 -8.55 22.63
N GLY A 508 12.10 -7.88 22.63
CA GLY A 508 12.16 -6.44 22.84
C GLY A 508 11.64 -5.72 21.60
N PHE A 509 10.34 -5.81 21.32
CA PHE A 509 9.69 -5.02 20.26
C PHE A 509 9.31 -3.66 20.83
N PHE A 510 10.22 -2.69 20.83
CA PHE A 510 9.87 -1.27 20.85
C PHE A 510 11.03 -0.40 20.34
N THR A 511 10.79 0.32 19.24
CA THR A 511 11.40 1.61 18.87
C THR A 511 10.48 2.28 17.81
N PRO A 512 10.42 3.62 17.75
CA PRO A 512 9.25 4.40 18.21
C PRO A 512 8.31 4.81 17.08
N ASN A 513 7.01 4.92 17.39
CA ASN A 513 6.06 5.71 16.61
C ASN A 513 6.55 7.18 16.55
N ASN A 514 6.22 7.89 15.46
CA ASN A 514 6.20 9.35 15.37
C ASN A 514 5.90 9.97 16.74
N GLN A 515 6.68 10.95 17.15
CA GLN A 515 6.53 11.57 18.47
C GLN A 515 5.07 12.03 18.63
N ILE A 516 4.31 11.28 19.43
CA ILE A 516 2.91 11.57 19.69
C ILE A 516 2.88 12.93 20.38
N ASP A 517 2.13 13.88 19.84
CA ASP A 517 1.99 15.21 20.43
C ASP A 517 1.17 15.11 21.73
N PHE A 518 1.87 15.03 22.86
CA PHE A 518 1.28 14.99 24.19
C PHE A 518 0.94 16.38 24.75
N SER A 519 1.16 17.47 24.01
CA SER A 519 0.96 18.84 24.53
C SER A 519 -0.48 19.11 24.96
N ASN A 520 -1.44 18.36 24.43
CA ASN A 520 -2.86 18.45 24.73
C ASN A 520 -3.35 17.40 25.74
N VAL A 521 -2.45 16.61 26.34
CA VAL A 521 -2.78 15.59 27.36
C VAL A 521 -2.35 16.09 28.73
N LYS A 522 -3.31 16.38 29.61
CA LYS A 522 -3.05 16.72 31.01
C LYS A 522 -3.31 15.51 31.89
N ILE A 523 -2.33 15.12 32.71
CA ILE A 523 -2.54 14.13 33.76
C ILE A 523 -3.35 14.81 34.87
N GLU A 524 -4.54 14.30 35.18
CA GLU A 524 -5.31 14.85 36.31
C GLU A 524 -4.55 14.62 37.62
N PRO A 525 -4.63 15.53 38.61
CA PRO A 525 -3.96 15.38 39.91
C PRO A 525 -4.27 14.06 40.62
N LEU A 526 -5.44 13.47 40.34
CA LEU A 526 -5.87 12.17 40.87
C LEU A 526 -5.00 10.99 40.37
N PHE A 527 -4.30 11.15 39.24
CA PHE A 527 -3.47 10.15 38.57
C PHE A 527 -1.97 10.45 38.66
N GLU A 528 -1.56 11.43 39.47
CA GLU A 528 -0.13 11.73 39.73
C GLU A 528 0.55 10.65 40.59
N GLU A 529 -0.23 9.91 41.39
CA GLU A 529 0.26 8.81 42.22
C GLU A 529 0.26 7.48 41.45
N THR A 530 1.33 6.70 41.60
CA THR A 530 1.44 5.37 40.97
C THR A 530 0.51 4.36 41.62
N VAL A 531 -0.30 3.65 40.84
CA VAL A 531 -1.11 2.51 41.32
C VAL A 531 -0.26 1.23 41.28
N ASP A 532 -0.21 0.49 42.38
CA ASP A 532 0.47 -0.81 42.40
C ASP A 532 -0.31 -1.90 41.63
N PHE A 533 0.42 -2.92 41.17
CA PHE A 533 -0.15 -4.02 40.39
C PHE A 533 -1.26 -4.77 41.15
N GLU A 534 -1.12 -4.93 42.47
CA GLU A 534 -2.12 -5.64 43.27
C GLU A 534 -3.45 -4.88 43.31
N THR A 535 -3.40 -3.54 43.39
CA THR A 535 -4.56 -2.66 43.39
C THR A 535 -5.22 -2.63 42.01
N PHE A 536 -4.43 -2.50 40.93
CA PHE A 536 -4.96 -2.53 39.56
C PHE A 536 -5.59 -3.87 39.20
N SER A 537 -4.93 -4.99 39.54
CA SER A 537 -5.42 -6.36 39.26
C SER A 537 -6.74 -6.72 39.95
N LYS A 538 -7.17 -5.92 40.94
CA LYS A 538 -8.47 -6.09 41.61
C LYS A 538 -9.61 -5.47 40.81
N SER A 539 -9.36 -4.64 39.80
CA SER A 539 -10.40 -4.07 38.93
C SER A 539 -10.86 -5.07 37.88
N ASP A 540 -12.18 -5.30 37.79
CA ASP A 540 -12.80 -6.20 36.80
C ASP A 540 -13.23 -5.39 35.57
N PHE A 541 -12.34 -5.34 34.58
CA PHE A 541 -12.59 -4.69 33.30
C PHE A 541 -13.28 -5.65 32.33
N ARG A 542 -14.42 -5.22 31.77
CA ARG A 542 -15.19 -6.03 30.82
C ARG A 542 -15.62 -5.24 29.60
N ALA A 543 -15.73 -5.95 28.48
CA ALA A 543 -16.52 -5.51 27.34
C ALA A 543 -18.01 -5.61 27.72
N VAL A 544 -18.74 -4.51 27.59
CA VAL A 544 -20.17 -4.41 27.93
C VAL A 544 -20.98 -3.95 26.73
N LYS A 545 -22.10 -4.61 26.45
CA LYS A 545 -22.96 -4.26 25.31
C LYS A 545 -24.07 -3.31 25.74
N VAL A 546 -24.23 -2.19 25.04
CA VAL A 546 -25.29 -1.22 25.33
C VAL A 546 -26.62 -1.75 24.82
N LYS A 547 -27.52 -2.12 25.74
CA LYS A 547 -28.90 -2.55 25.43
C LYS A 547 -29.83 -1.36 25.29
N ASP A 548 -29.66 -0.35 26.14
CA ASP A 548 -30.44 0.89 26.13
C ASP A 548 -29.60 2.05 26.67
N CYS A 549 -29.90 3.27 26.23
CA CYS A 549 -29.27 4.49 26.70
C CYS A 549 -30.30 5.62 26.69
N VAL A 550 -30.44 6.34 27.80
CA VAL A 550 -31.40 7.45 27.91
C VAL A 550 -30.80 8.64 28.68
N ALA A 551 -31.20 9.85 28.33
CA ALA A 551 -30.85 11.04 29.10
C ALA A 551 -31.54 11.04 30.48
N VAL A 552 -30.79 11.36 31.53
CA VAL A 552 -31.33 11.37 32.90
C VAL A 552 -32.21 12.59 33.12
N PRO A 553 -33.49 12.43 33.50
CA PRO A 553 -34.39 13.57 33.73
C PRO A 553 -33.83 14.54 34.77
N LYS A 554 -33.85 15.84 34.45
CA LYS A 554 -33.32 16.95 35.28
C LYS A 554 -31.78 17.03 35.37
N SER A 555 -31.03 16.22 34.63
CA SER A 555 -29.59 16.41 34.43
C SER A 555 -29.31 16.85 32.99
N LYS A 556 -28.43 17.84 32.82
CA LYS A 556 -27.92 18.21 31.49
C LYS A 556 -26.67 17.43 31.10
N LYS A 557 -26.07 16.67 32.03
CA LYS A 557 -24.75 16.05 31.86
C LYS A 557 -24.77 14.52 31.83
N LEU A 558 -25.84 13.87 32.31
CA LEU A 558 -25.83 12.44 32.58
C LEU A 558 -26.65 11.64 31.55
N LEU A 559 -26.04 10.58 31.05
CA LEU A 559 -26.70 9.47 30.35
C LEU A 559 -26.79 8.26 31.29
N GLN A 560 -27.91 7.54 31.22
CA GLN A 560 -28.14 6.28 31.91
C GLN A 560 -28.05 5.14 30.90
N PHE A 561 -27.13 4.22 31.13
CA PHE A 561 -26.91 3.04 30.32
C PHE A 561 -27.53 1.82 30.97
N THR A 562 -28.21 1.00 30.17
CA THR A 562 -28.54 -0.39 30.49
C THR A 562 -27.62 -1.28 29.68
N LEU A 563 -26.78 -2.05 30.38
CA LEU A 563 -25.65 -2.76 29.80
C LEU A 563 -25.76 -4.27 30.03
N ASP A 564 -25.32 -5.05 29.05
CA ASP A 564 -25.01 -6.47 29.20
C ASP A 564 -23.52 -6.64 29.51
N ASP A 565 -23.20 -7.16 30.69
CA ASP A 565 -21.83 -7.46 31.12
C ASP A 565 -21.52 -8.97 31.16
N GLY A 566 -22.36 -9.77 30.49
CA GLY A 566 -22.25 -11.23 30.44
C GLY A 566 -22.66 -11.95 31.72
N THR A 567 -23.16 -11.24 32.75
CA THR A 567 -23.64 -11.88 34.00
C THR A 567 -25.08 -12.38 33.93
N GLY A 568 -25.78 -12.10 32.83
CA GLY A 568 -27.19 -12.46 32.64
C GLY A 568 -28.18 -11.54 33.36
N LYS A 569 -27.70 -10.45 33.98
CA LYS A 569 -28.53 -9.36 34.53
C LYS A 569 -28.13 -8.05 33.87
N ASP A 570 -29.11 -7.16 33.71
CA ASP A 570 -28.82 -5.83 33.17
C ASP A 570 -28.15 -4.97 34.23
N ARG A 571 -27.03 -4.35 33.83
CA ARG A 571 -26.27 -3.43 34.68
C ARG A 571 -26.62 -1.99 34.33
N THR A 572 -26.86 -1.17 35.35
CA THR A 572 -27.07 0.27 35.18
C THR A 572 -25.79 1.03 35.49
N ILE A 573 -25.34 1.87 34.56
CA ILE A 573 -24.21 2.82 34.77
C ILE A 573 -24.66 4.21 34.34
N LEU A 574 -24.35 5.23 35.14
CA LEU A 574 -24.55 6.64 34.80
C LEU A 574 -23.21 7.24 34.37
N SER A 575 -23.19 7.92 33.23
CA SER A 575 -21.97 8.57 32.71
C SER A 575 -22.21 10.03 32.36
N GLY A 576 -21.21 10.87 32.64
CA GLY A 576 -21.23 12.34 32.48
C GLY A 576 -21.04 12.84 31.03
N ILE A 577 -21.37 12.02 30.03
CA ILE A 577 -20.94 12.22 28.64
C ILE A 577 -22.03 12.77 27.72
N HIS A 578 -23.16 13.23 28.27
CA HIS A 578 -24.31 13.70 27.49
C HIS A 578 -24.00 14.90 26.58
N ALA A 579 -22.93 15.67 26.88
CA ALA A 579 -22.50 16.77 26.02
C ALA A 579 -21.77 16.31 24.75
N PHE A 580 -21.37 15.03 24.68
CA PHE A 580 -20.49 14.48 23.63
C PHE A 580 -21.17 13.42 22.77
N TYR A 581 -22.24 12.79 23.26
CA TYR A 581 -22.93 11.69 22.57
C TYR A 581 -24.44 11.80 22.74
N GLU A 582 -25.18 11.53 21.67
CA GLU A 582 -26.62 11.33 21.74
C GLU A 582 -26.94 9.88 22.14
N PRO A 583 -27.99 9.62 22.96
CA PRO A 583 -28.27 8.28 23.46
C PRO A 583 -28.42 7.21 22.36
N GLU A 584 -29.05 7.56 21.23
CA GLU A 584 -29.32 6.65 20.13
C GLU A 584 -28.06 6.15 19.42
N GLU A 585 -26.97 6.92 19.45
CA GLU A 585 -25.69 6.58 18.82
C GLU A 585 -24.95 5.47 19.55
N LEU A 586 -25.27 5.29 20.84
CA LEU A 586 -24.59 4.36 21.74
C LEU A 586 -25.29 3.01 21.83
N ILE A 587 -26.58 2.93 21.48
CA ILE A 587 -27.34 1.67 21.54
C ILE A 587 -26.75 0.66 20.56
N GLY A 588 -26.49 -0.56 21.06
CA GLY A 588 -25.92 -1.66 20.29
C GLY A 588 -24.39 -1.66 20.17
N LYS A 589 -23.71 -0.61 20.65
CA LYS A 589 -22.23 -0.57 20.72
C LYS A 589 -21.69 -1.45 21.85
N THR A 590 -20.46 -1.90 21.70
CA THR A 590 -19.68 -2.56 22.77
C THR A 590 -18.68 -1.58 23.36
N LEU A 591 -18.76 -1.35 24.67
CA LEU A 591 -17.94 -0.40 25.43
C LEU A 591 -17.04 -1.15 26.43
N VAL A 592 -16.08 -0.44 27.01
CA VAL A 592 -15.30 -0.94 28.15
C VAL A 592 -15.81 -0.35 29.46
N ALA A 593 -16.01 -1.22 30.46
CA ALA A 593 -16.42 -0.80 31.80
C ALA A 593 -15.68 -1.54 32.91
N ILE A 594 -15.52 -0.87 34.06
CA ILE A 594 -15.19 -1.51 35.33
C ILE A 594 -16.48 -1.93 36.01
N THR A 595 -16.68 -3.23 36.19
CA THR A 595 -17.97 -3.81 36.63
C THR A 595 -18.04 -4.17 38.10
N ASN A 596 -16.92 -4.10 38.84
CA ASN A 596 -16.84 -4.48 40.26
C ASN A 596 -16.63 -3.29 41.21
N LEU A 597 -16.95 -2.07 40.78
CA LEU A 597 -16.99 -0.90 41.66
C LEU A 597 -18.23 -0.95 42.59
N PRO A 598 -18.12 -0.45 43.83
CA PRO A 598 -19.27 -0.33 44.72
C PRO A 598 -20.33 0.60 44.10
N PRO A 599 -21.63 0.29 44.22
CA PRO A 599 -22.69 1.15 43.69
C PRO A 599 -22.63 2.56 44.26
N ARG A 600 -22.76 3.56 43.40
CA ARG A 600 -22.81 4.98 43.79
C ARG A 600 -24.17 5.55 43.42
N ALA A 601 -24.92 6.01 44.42
CA ALA A 601 -26.18 6.71 44.18
C ALA A 601 -25.91 8.09 43.57
N MET A 602 -26.44 8.34 42.38
CA MET A 602 -26.39 9.63 41.69
C MET A 602 -27.79 9.97 41.21
N MET A 603 -28.32 11.13 41.64
CA MET A 603 -29.67 11.59 41.27
C MET A 603 -30.79 10.56 41.59
N GLY A 604 -30.60 9.71 42.60
CA GLY A 604 -31.57 8.68 43.01
C GLY A 604 -31.50 7.37 42.23
N ILE A 605 -30.53 7.22 41.31
CA ILE A 605 -30.27 5.98 40.56
C ILE A 605 -28.91 5.42 41.02
N GLU A 606 -28.82 4.10 41.21
CA GLU A 606 -27.57 3.44 41.55
C GLU A 606 -26.73 3.19 40.29
N SER A 607 -25.56 3.83 40.20
CA SER A 607 -24.56 3.53 39.17
C SER A 607 -23.67 2.39 39.65
N CYS A 608 -23.73 1.26 38.97
CA CYS A 608 -23.07 0.02 39.35
C CYS A 608 -21.83 -0.26 38.49
N GLY A 609 -20.94 0.72 38.36
CA GLY A 609 -19.73 0.62 37.55
C GLY A 609 -19.29 1.95 36.98
N MET A 610 -18.27 1.90 36.13
CA MET A 610 -17.74 3.07 35.43
C MET A 610 -17.38 2.70 33.99
N LEU A 611 -17.82 3.50 33.03
CA LEU A 611 -17.38 3.39 31.63
C LEU A 611 -16.01 4.04 31.47
N LEU A 612 -15.17 3.52 30.58
CA LEU A 612 -13.88 4.11 30.28
C LEU A 612 -13.94 5.02 29.05
N SER A 613 -13.30 6.18 29.15
CA SER A 613 -13.14 7.15 28.06
C SER A 613 -11.71 7.71 28.08
N ALA A 614 -11.20 8.04 26.90
CA ALA A 614 -10.03 8.89 26.74
C ALA A 614 -10.47 10.35 26.71
N VAL A 615 -9.67 11.24 27.30
CA VAL A 615 -9.91 12.69 27.29
C VAL A 615 -8.63 13.39 26.85
N ASN A 616 -8.77 14.37 25.97
CA ASN A 616 -7.70 15.28 25.56
C ASN A 616 -8.28 16.69 25.41
N ASN A 617 -7.42 17.71 25.47
CA ASN A 617 -7.85 19.06 25.18
C ASN A 617 -7.92 19.29 23.67
N LEU A 618 -8.87 20.11 23.21
CA LEU A 618 -8.86 20.62 21.84
C LEU A 618 -7.66 21.55 21.65
N LYS A 619 -6.98 21.44 20.50
CA LYS A 619 -5.81 22.25 20.18
C LYS A 619 -6.18 23.74 20.28
N ASP A 620 -5.42 24.48 21.10
CA ASP A 620 -5.62 25.91 21.37
C ASP A 620 -6.95 26.29 22.07
N SER A 621 -7.58 25.36 22.85
CA SER A 621 -8.78 25.63 23.67
C SER A 621 -8.65 25.12 25.13
N GLU A 622 -9.47 25.69 26.02
CA GLU A 622 -9.72 25.14 27.37
C GLU A 622 -10.82 24.04 27.37
N ASP A 623 -11.46 23.79 26.22
CA ASP A 623 -12.49 22.78 26.07
C ASP A 623 -11.90 21.36 25.95
N GLU A 624 -12.52 20.40 26.64
CA GLU A 624 -12.16 18.99 26.64
C GLU A 624 -12.88 18.24 25.50
N GLU A 625 -12.18 17.33 24.84
CA GLU A 625 -12.73 16.33 23.93
C GLU A 625 -12.74 14.96 24.65
N LEU A 626 -13.88 14.26 24.60
CA LEU A 626 -14.06 12.97 25.29
C LEU A 626 -14.43 11.87 24.30
N HIS A 627 -13.60 10.83 24.28
CA HIS A 627 -13.76 9.66 23.43
C HIS A 627 -14.08 8.44 24.28
N LEU A 628 -15.31 7.93 24.17
CA LEU A 628 -15.70 6.70 24.86
C LEU A 628 -14.94 5.52 24.25
N LEU A 629 -14.35 4.65 25.08
CA LEU A 629 -13.61 3.49 24.58
C LEU A 629 -14.58 2.44 24.06
N MET A 630 -14.78 2.45 22.74
CA MET A 630 -15.58 1.47 22.02
C MET A 630 -14.67 0.39 21.45
N VAL A 631 -15.08 -0.86 21.61
CA VAL A 631 -14.37 -2.02 21.05
C VAL A 631 -15.24 -2.69 19.99
N ASP A 632 -14.65 -3.59 19.22
CA ASP A 632 -15.34 -4.29 18.14
C ASP A 632 -16.62 -4.97 18.64
N ASN A 633 -17.74 -4.78 17.92
CA ASN A 633 -19.05 -5.33 18.29
C ASN A 633 -19.11 -6.87 18.26
N HIS A 634 -18.15 -7.55 17.63
CA HIS A 634 -18.02 -9.01 17.64
C HIS A 634 -17.51 -9.54 18.98
N ILE A 635 -16.92 -8.69 19.84
CA ILE A 635 -16.51 -9.09 21.18
C ILE A 635 -17.76 -9.37 22.02
N PRO A 636 -17.89 -10.58 22.61
CA PRO A 636 -19.08 -10.93 23.39
C PRO A 636 -19.16 -10.11 24.68
N ALA A 637 -20.39 -9.78 25.09
CA ALA A 637 -20.65 -9.15 26.38
C ALA A 637 -20.06 -9.99 27.52
N GLY A 638 -19.33 -9.32 28.42
CA GLY A 638 -18.64 -9.94 29.54
C GLY A 638 -17.24 -10.49 29.25
N ALA A 639 -16.71 -10.31 28.03
CA ALA A 639 -15.31 -10.60 27.76
C ALA A 639 -14.39 -9.81 28.69
N LYS A 640 -13.43 -10.48 29.32
CA LYS A 640 -12.46 -9.87 30.23
C LYS A 640 -11.36 -9.16 29.46
N LEU A 641 -10.90 -8.04 29.99
CA LEU A 641 -9.73 -7.32 29.54
C LEU A 641 -8.58 -7.63 30.51
N TYR A 642 -7.44 -8.05 29.98
CA TYR A 642 -6.25 -8.44 30.75
C TYR A 642 -5.18 -7.36 30.69
#